data_AF-A0AAV7I1R0-F1
#
_entry.id   AF-A0AAV7I1R0-F1
#
_cell.length_a   1.000
_cell.length_b   1.000
_cell.length_c   1.000
_cell.angle_alpha   90.00
_cell.angle_beta   90.00
_cell.angle_gamma   90.00
#
_symmetry.space_group_name_H-M   'P 1'
#
loop_
_entity.id
_entity.type
_entity.pdbx_description
1 polymer ?
#
loop_
_entity_poly.entity_id
_entity_poly.type
_entity_poly.pdbx_seq_one_letter_code
_entity_poly.pdbx_strand_id
1 'polypeptide(L)'
;MANIIFDLKNVQELVKSGEMSVNSVFPWKQYDEISVIQFAIINSDDEFIDFLLANNISLSKTTKSLGMALDVAIKKQKLDVVKKLVTSGAEINPTPHLCKTLFPLHLAIDYGNYDITEFLVMSGGAEVNAKVHKATFNSACYNFSALNLAISKMDIRVIKLLLDNNAIIDQASDEVHSSLHLAARLNRVDIIQILEEFGVKFEVIKDQEYTLEFDAAIRHDNMDIVNFFFKNCDNFLDISDSYGDTVAHLAVQFSCINILRYLLDCGTNINIINYDNSSLLDIAMEININHTLRNQIEDQSLEIIKNRILCTGQNVKYITEFADTETGIYRKIWKQQHTDGITCVVVKVPKTLVTVSANGELVLWYLESGQPYKMHQIINPITSFIDYKSNQYELLDLKKDNFNTKQQFTKATALAILFLTSRPMIPNVASLLVSMNSGQIQGWSYHPDGGLLGTFSAIHNDKDWCLSLSTDPENNFLITGHCLGYIKVWLLTNYLNKSSSKVNIAKLKLEFCFLWKDNILGRAKRAVRNQKLPMLLSSFRGHTMSVNSIQFIPNARLIISGSVDRTVRLWTLGGQYISTFGTFKSWKTILPNIPAATYYEDYDIPPDIQKIGSSTTMKVLKGGTVEGKLKKMGEAKQFSELSDDEKKLLYGKRLDESVLKCDTYLY
;
A
#
# COMPACT_ATOMS: atom_id res chain seq x y z
N MET A 1 39.60 65.74 1.58
CA MET A 1 38.16 65.52 1.85
C MET A 1 37.96 64.35 2.83
N ALA A 2 38.65 64.30 3.98
CA ALA A 2 38.69 63.10 4.83
C ALA A 2 37.82 63.17 6.09
N ASN A 3 36.93 64.16 6.25
CA ASN A 3 36.05 64.27 7.44
C ASN A 3 34.74 65.04 7.17
N ILE A 4 34.26 65.06 5.92
CA ILE A 4 32.96 65.68 5.62
C ILE A 4 31.88 64.64 5.87
N ILE A 5 31.10 64.83 6.92
CA ILE A 5 29.83 64.12 7.09
C ILE A 5 28.87 64.76 6.07
N PHE A 6 28.63 64.06 4.97
CA PHE A 6 27.64 64.47 3.98
C PHE A 6 26.23 64.28 4.59
N ASP A 7 25.68 65.36 5.13
CA ASP A 7 24.27 65.49 5.48
C ASP A 7 23.49 66.16 4.33
N LEU A 8 22.15 66.12 4.41
CA LEU A 8 21.29 66.60 3.33
C LEU A 8 21.51 68.09 3.01
N LYS A 9 21.66 68.93 4.05
CA LYS A 9 21.84 70.37 3.90
C LYS A 9 23.18 70.72 3.27
N ASN A 10 24.27 70.10 3.73
CA ASN A 10 25.60 70.35 3.19
C ASN A 10 25.68 69.95 1.71
N VAL A 11 25.10 68.81 1.33
CA VAL A 11 25.06 68.37 -0.07
C VAL A 11 24.23 69.33 -0.93
N GLN A 12 23.09 69.81 -0.44
CA GLN A 12 22.27 70.80 -1.15
C GLN A 12 22.99 72.13 -1.36
N GLU A 13 23.65 72.65 -0.33
CA GLU A 13 24.40 73.90 -0.40
C GLU A 13 25.56 73.80 -1.39
N LEU A 14 26.35 72.72 -1.32
CA LEU A 14 27.49 72.48 -2.23
C LEU A 14 27.05 72.36 -3.70
N VAL A 15 25.90 71.74 -3.96
CA VAL A 15 25.36 71.63 -5.33
C VAL A 15 24.80 72.96 -5.81
N LYS A 16 24.06 73.69 -4.96
CA LYS A 16 23.48 75.00 -5.29
C LYS A 16 24.54 76.10 -5.46
N SER A 17 25.66 76.02 -4.74
CA SER A 17 26.80 76.95 -4.86
C SER A 17 27.70 76.66 -6.07
N GLY A 18 27.53 75.50 -6.72
CA GLY A 18 28.36 75.04 -7.83
C GLY A 18 29.70 74.42 -7.42
N GLU A 19 29.99 74.32 -6.13
CA GLU A 19 31.19 73.65 -5.60
C GLU A 19 31.17 72.13 -5.84
N MET A 20 29.97 71.55 -5.95
CA MET A 20 29.77 70.15 -6.31
C MET A 20 28.91 70.03 -7.57
N SER A 21 29.44 69.34 -8.59
CA SER A 21 28.67 69.01 -9.80
C SER A 21 27.45 68.16 -9.45
N VAL A 22 26.30 68.44 -10.09
CA VAL A 22 25.08 67.60 -10.00
C VAL A 22 25.33 66.13 -10.35
N ASN A 23 26.36 65.84 -11.14
CA ASN A 23 26.74 64.51 -11.58
C ASN A 23 27.84 63.86 -10.71
N SER A 24 28.18 64.44 -9.56
CA SER A 24 29.20 63.91 -8.67
C SER A 24 28.77 62.58 -8.03
N VAL A 25 29.77 61.79 -7.64
CA VAL A 25 29.62 60.56 -6.87
C VAL A 25 30.54 60.67 -5.66
N PHE A 26 30.05 60.28 -4.49
CA PHE A 26 30.79 60.37 -3.24
C PHE A 26 30.47 59.16 -2.34
N PRO A 27 31.37 58.80 -1.40
CA PRO A 27 31.09 57.76 -0.42
C PRO A 27 30.10 58.28 0.64
N TRP A 28 29.13 57.46 1.04
CA TRP A 28 28.16 57.85 2.07
C TRP A 28 27.67 56.66 2.89
N LYS A 29 27.80 56.75 4.22
CA LYS A 29 27.46 55.69 5.17
C LYS A 29 28.13 54.36 4.80
N GLN A 30 27.33 53.36 4.43
CA GLN A 30 27.74 52.00 4.05
C GLN A 30 27.95 51.82 2.54
N TYR A 31 27.77 52.89 1.76
CA TYR A 31 27.89 52.85 0.30
C TYR A 31 29.23 53.43 -0.13
N ASP A 32 30.02 52.64 -0.86
CA ASP A 32 31.32 53.06 -1.41
C ASP A 32 31.16 54.22 -2.40
N GLU A 33 30.07 54.21 -3.17
CA GLU A 33 29.75 55.21 -4.19
C GLU A 33 28.24 55.46 -4.22
N ILE A 34 27.82 56.72 -4.04
CA ILE A 34 26.44 57.21 -4.26
C ILE A 34 26.45 58.48 -5.10
N SER A 35 25.53 58.59 -6.07
CA SER A 35 25.34 59.82 -6.85
C SER A 35 24.44 60.83 -6.11
N VAL A 36 24.56 62.12 -6.44
CA VAL A 36 23.74 63.20 -5.84
C VAL A 36 22.24 62.90 -5.93
N ILE A 37 21.77 62.39 -7.08
CA ILE A 37 20.35 62.05 -7.27
C ILE A 37 19.92 60.84 -6.45
N GLN A 38 20.73 59.79 -6.36
CA GLN A 38 20.44 58.65 -5.48
C GLN A 38 20.38 59.09 -4.02
N PHE A 39 21.26 59.99 -3.61
CA PHE A 39 21.26 60.57 -2.27
C PHE A 39 19.98 61.37 -1.99
N ALA A 40 19.53 62.21 -2.93
CA ALA A 40 18.26 62.94 -2.82
C ALA A 40 17.06 61.98 -2.69
N ILE A 41 17.02 60.93 -3.51
CA ILE A 41 15.96 59.91 -3.49
C ILE A 41 15.94 59.16 -2.15
N ILE A 42 17.10 58.79 -1.59
CA ILE A 42 17.17 58.08 -0.31
C ILE A 42 16.67 58.96 0.84
N ASN A 43 16.95 60.26 0.82
CA ASN A 43 16.52 61.20 1.85
C ASN A 43 15.08 61.69 1.68
N SER A 44 14.42 61.38 0.55
CA SER A 44 13.02 61.79 0.30
C SER A 44 12.82 63.29 0.13
N ASP A 45 13.77 63.94 -0.54
CA ASP A 45 13.68 65.37 -0.82
C ASP A 45 13.22 65.63 -2.25
N ASP A 46 11.92 65.84 -2.44
CA ASP A 46 11.32 66.03 -3.75
C ASP A 46 11.70 67.37 -4.39
N GLU A 47 11.87 68.44 -3.60
CA GLU A 47 12.32 69.75 -4.09
C GLU A 47 13.74 69.66 -4.65
N PHE A 48 14.61 68.92 -3.96
CA PHE A 48 15.97 68.71 -4.41
C PHE A 48 16.03 67.81 -5.65
N ILE A 49 15.16 66.80 -5.75
CA ILE A 49 15.03 65.98 -6.97
C ILE A 49 14.61 66.86 -8.15
N ASP A 50 13.59 67.72 -7.98
CA ASP A 50 13.11 68.62 -9.04
C ASP A 50 14.20 69.61 -9.47
N PHE A 51 14.96 70.15 -8.52
CA PHE A 51 16.12 70.99 -8.81
C PHE A 51 17.18 70.26 -9.64
N LEU A 52 17.50 69.00 -9.30
CA LEU A 52 18.50 68.21 -10.02
C LEU A 52 18.04 67.87 -11.45
N LEU A 53 16.78 67.52 -11.63
CA LEU A 53 16.19 67.23 -12.94
C LEU A 53 16.18 68.47 -13.85
N ALA A 54 15.85 69.64 -13.31
CA ALA A 54 15.90 70.91 -14.06
C ALA A 54 17.32 71.30 -14.51
N ASN A 55 18.37 70.78 -13.86
CA ASN A 55 19.77 71.06 -14.16
C ASN A 55 20.45 69.96 -15.02
N ASN A 56 19.69 69.25 -15.86
CA ASN A 56 20.19 68.26 -16.84
C ASN A 56 21.13 67.18 -16.22
N ILE A 57 20.73 66.62 -15.09
CA ILE A 57 21.46 65.51 -14.46
C ILE A 57 21.45 64.25 -15.33
N SER A 58 22.56 63.49 -15.32
CA SER A 58 22.66 62.22 -16.03
C SER A 58 21.99 61.10 -15.23
N LEU A 59 20.93 60.52 -15.79
CA LEU A 59 20.13 59.46 -15.16
C LEU A 59 20.65 58.04 -15.44
N SER A 60 21.54 57.88 -16.42
CA SER A 60 22.12 56.58 -16.82
C SER A 60 23.30 56.12 -15.97
N LYS A 61 23.74 56.93 -15.00
CA LYS A 61 24.86 56.56 -14.13
C LYS A 61 24.47 55.42 -13.18
N THR A 62 25.19 54.31 -13.27
CA THR A 62 25.07 53.15 -12.37
C THR A 62 26.16 53.20 -11.29
N THR A 63 25.79 53.04 -10.02
CA THR A 63 26.76 52.81 -8.93
C THR A 63 26.83 51.32 -8.60
N LYS A 64 28.02 50.83 -8.23
CA LYS A 64 28.25 49.39 -7.93
C LYS A 64 27.34 48.84 -6.84
N SER A 65 26.94 49.68 -5.88
CA SER A 65 26.18 49.29 -4.70
C SER A 65 24.67 49.43 -4.86
N LEU A 66 24.19 50.44 -5.58
CA LEU A 66 22.78 50.82 -5.60
C LEU A 66 22.10 50.62 -6.97
N GLY A 67 22.86 50.56 -8.06
CA GLY A 67 22.33 50.50 -9.44
C GLY A 67 22.10 51.88 -10.03
N MET A 68 21.06 52.06 -10.83
CA MET A 68 20.63 53.34 -11.38
C MET A 68 19.82 54.17 -10.37
N ALA A 69 19.63 55.46 -10.64
CA ALA A 69 18.73 56.31 -9.84
C ALA A 69 17.29 55.77 -9.82
N LEU A 70 16.82 55.25 -10.97
CA LEU A 70 15.51 54.61 -11.11
C LEU A 70 15.36 53.39 -10.20
N ASP A 71 16.38 52.53 -10.13
CA ASP A 71 16.39 51.35 -9.26
C ASP A 71 16.21 51.75 -7.79
N VAL A 72 16.88 52.81 -7.35
CA VAL A 72 16.77 53.31 -5.97
C VAL A 72 15.36 53.84 -5.69
N ALA A 73 14.74 54.55 -6.63
CA ALA A 73 13.38 55.04 -6.49
C ALA A 73 12.35 53.90 -6.38
N ILE A 74 12.51 52.84 -7.18
CA ILE A 74 11.69 51.63 -7.13
C ILE A 74 11.89 50.88 -5.80
N LYS A 75 13.14 50.67 -5.37
CA LYS A 75 13.49 50.05 -4.07
C LYS A 75 12.89 50.81 -2.88
N LYS A 76 12.75 52.13 -3.01
CA LYS A 76 12.12 53.01 -2.00
C LYS A 76 10.61 53.13 -2.16
N GLN A 77 10.02 52.48 -3.17
CA GLN A 77 8.58 52.43 -3.44
C GLN A 77 7.92 53.81 -3.62
N LYS A 78 8.62 54.74 -4.29
CA LYS A 78 8.12 56.11 -4.52
C LYS A 78 7.62 56.32 -5.94
N LEU A 79 6.31 56.16 -6.13
CA LEU A 79 5.68 56.27 -7.45
C LEU A 79 5.92 57.63 -8.12
N ASP A 80 5.76 58.73 -7.39
CA ASP A 80 5.89 60.07 -7.97
C ASP A 80 7.32 60.36 -8.44
N VAL A 81 8.32 59.92 -7.69
CA VAL A 81 9.72 60.00 -8.07
C VAL A 81 10.00 59.12 -9.29
N VAL A 82 9.46 57.90 -9.34
CA VAL A 82 9.58 57.02 -10.52
C VAL A 82 8.99 57.69 -11.77
N LYS A 83 7.78 58.27 -11.67
CA LYS A 83 7.14 59.01 -12.77
C LYS A 83 7.98 60.18 -13.25
N LYS A 84 8.54 60.98 -12.33
CA LYS A 84 9.43 62.11 -12.65
C LYS A 84 10.71 61.66 -13.36
N LEU A 85 11.34 60.59 -12.89
CA LEU A 85 12.57 60.05 -13.49
C LEU A 85 12.32 59.52 -14.91
N VAL A 86 11.23 58.76 -15.11
CA VAL A 86 10.86 58.19 -16.41
C VAL A 86 10.51 59.29 -17.42
N THR A 87 9.71 60.29 -17.02
CA THR A 87 9.38 61.44 -17.89
C THR A 87 10.59 62.31 -18.22
N SER A 88 11.62 62.29 -17.38
CA SER A 88 12.91 62.99 -17.60
C SER A 88 13.93 62.17 -18.41
N GLY A 89 13.52 61.01 -18.97
CA GLY A 89 14.36 60.20 -19.85
C GLY A 89 15.28 59.19 -19.15
N ALA A 90 14.91 58.72 -17.95
CA ALA A 90 15.61 57.58 -17.33
C ALA A 90 15.53 56.34 -18.22
N GLU A 91 16.60 55.54 -18.26
CA GLU A 91 16.67 54.31 -19.03
C GLU A 91 15.85 53.19 -18.36
N ILE A 92 14.90 52.61 -19.10
CA ILE A 92 13.91 51.66 -18.56
C ILE A 92 14.23 50.23 -18.97
N ASN A 93 14.94 50.03 -20.08
CA ASN A 93 15.36 48.73 -20.59
C ASN A 93 16.89 48.68 -20.75
N PRO A 94 17.67 48.78 -19.65
CA PRO A 94 19.14 48.81 -19.71
C PRO A 94 19.73 47.47 -20.15
N THR A 95 20.88 47.49 -20.82
CA THR A 95 21.61 46.25 -21.13
C THR A 95 22.15 45.62 -19.84
N PRO A 96 21.91 44.32 -19.59
CA PRO A 96 22.37 43.65 -18.37
C PRO A 96 23.88 43.40 -18.44
N HIS A 97 24.69 44.40 -18.09
CA HIS A 97 26.14 44.26 -18.00
C HIS A 97 26.62 44.00 -16.56
N LEU A 98 27.25 42.84 -16.44
CA LEU A 98 28.22 42.38 -15.45
C LEU A 98 27.85 42.19 -13.97
N CYS A 99 26.82 42.79 -13.37
CA CYS A 99 26.50 42.44 -11.97
C CYS A 99 25.03 42.67 -11.57
N LYS A 100 24.27 41.60 -11.32
CA LYS A 100 23.10 41.57 -10.40
C LYS A 100 21.94 42.57 -10.65
N THR A 101 21.89 43.31 -11.75
CA THR A 101 20.82 44.29 -12.00
C THR A 101 19.65 43.62 -12.72
N LEU A 102 18.54 43.47 -12.00
CA LEU A 102 17.22 43.18 -12.56
C LEU A 102 16.75 44.41 -13.38
N PHE A 103 16.00 44.22 -14.46
CA PHE A 103 15.37 45.34 -15.16
C PHE A 103 14.41 46.08 -14.20
N PRO A 104 14.16 47.39 -14.38
CA PRO A 104 13.22 48.17 -13.57
C PRO A 104 11.86 47.49 -13.36
N LEU A 105 11.30 46.87 -14.42
CA LEU A 105 10.06 46.10 -14.33
C LEU A 105 10.19 44.90 -13.36
N HIS A 106 11.27 44.12 -13.48
CA HIS A 106 11.53 42.98 -12.60
C HIS A 106 11.76 43.44 -11.15
N LEU A 107 12.43 44.58 -10.94
CA LEU A 107 12.60 45.16 -9.60
C LEU A 107 11.25 45.56 -8.99
N ALA A 108 10.38 46.23 -9.74
CA ALA A 108 9.07 46.66 -9.25
C ALA A 108 8.24 45.46 -8.77
N ILE A 109 8.27 44.36 -9.51
CA ILE A 109 7.62 43.09 -9.16
C ILE A 109 8.29 42.43 -7.95
N ASP A 110 9.64 42.40 -7.88
CA ASP A 110 10.37 41.76 -6.76
C ASP A 110 10.06 42.45 -5.42
N TYR A 111 9.89 43.77 -5.43
CA TYR A 111 9.51 44.60 -4.29
C TYR A 111 7.98 44.68 -4.05
N GLY A 112 7.16 44.08 -4.92
CA GLY A 112 5.71 43.93 -4.72
C GLY A 112 4.91 45.23 -4.86
N ASN A 113 5.36 46.20 -5.65
CA ASN A 113 4.65 47.46 -5.84
C ASN A 113 3.84 47.44 -7.16
N TYR A 114 2.52 47.26 -7.03
CA TYR A 114 1.59 47.20 -8.16
C TYR A 114 1.56 48.51 -8.95
N ASP A 115 1.43 49.66 -8.29
CA ASP A 115 1.24 50.95 -8.98
C ASP A 115 2.47 51.35 -9.82
N ILE A 116 3.66 51.04 -9.32
CA ILE A 116 4.92 51.22 -10.08
C ILE A 116 4.97 50.25 -11.25
N THR A 117 4.57 48.99 -11.05
CA THR A 117 4.54 47.97 -12.10
C THR A 117 3.56 48.36 -13.21
N GLU A 118 2.34 48.76 -12.86
CA GLU A 118 1.32 49.26 -13.79
C GLU A 118 1.83 50.46 -14.58
N PHE A 119 2.44 51.44 -13.91
CA PHE A 119 3.02 52.60 -14.59
C PHE A 119 4.10 52.20 -15.59
N LEU A 120 5.02 51.31 -15.21
CA LEU A 120 6.12 50.88 -16.08
C LEU A 120 5.62 50.11 -17.31
N VAL A 121 4.61 49.25 -17.16
CA VAL A 121 4.02 48.47 -18.26
C VAL A 121 3.16 49.36 -19.17
N MET A 122 2.28 50.18 -18.60
CA MET A 122 1.27 50.93 -19.36
C MET A 122 1.79 52.24 -19.96
N SER A 123 2.75 52.90 -19.30
CA SER A 123 3.17 54.27 -19.65
C SER A 123 4.68 54.47 -19.65
N GLY A 124 5.44 53.56 -19.03
CA GLY A 124 6.90 53.61 -18.98
C GLY A 124 7.61 52.96 -20.16
N GLY A 125 6.92 52.24 -21.05
CA GLY A 125 7.57 51.58 -22.19
C GLY A 125 8.51 50.44 -21.79
N ALA A 126 8.27 49.82 -20.63
CA ALA A 126 9.04 48.66 -20.19
C ALA A 126 8.81 47.46 -21.12
N GLU A 127 9.89 46.75 -21.45
CA GLU A 127 9.82 45.52 -22.24
C GLU A 127 9.28 44.37 -21.37
N VAL A 128 8.00 44.04 -21.54
CA VAL A 128 7.27 43.02 -20.76
C VAL A 128 7.91 41.64 -20.82
N ASN A 129 8.49 41.30 -21.98
CA ASN A 129 9.07 39.99 -22.27
C ASN A 129 10.59 39.95 -22.12
N ALA A 130 11.20 40.98 -21.52
CA ALA A 130 12.62 40.98 -21.21
C ALA A 130 12.97 39.82 -20.27
N LYS A 131 14.11 39.17 -20.50
CA LYS A 131 14.60 38.06 -19.68
C LYS A 131 15.86 38.46 -18.93
N VAL A 132 15.94 38.10 -17.65
CA VAL A 132 17.09 38.41 -16.78
C VAL A 132 17.71 37.15 -16.21
N HIS A 133 19.03 37.14 -16.08
CA HIS A 133 19.76 36.08 -15.38
C HIS A 133 19.77 36.40 -13.87
N LYS A 134 18.90 35.75 -13.08
CA LYS A 134 18.88 35.92 -11.62
C LYS A 134 19.61 34.76 -10.95
N ALA A 135 20.73 35.05 -10.28
CA ALA A 135 21.42 34.08 -9.43
C ALA A 135 20.75 34.04 -8.03
N THR A 136 19.71 33.22 -7.86
CA THR A 136 19.15 32.95 -6.52
C THR A 136 18.80 31.48 -6.34
N PHE A 137 19.31 30.95 -5.22
CA PHE A 137 19.21 29.57 -4.69
C PHE A 137 19.80 28.47 -5.60
N ASN A 138 21.00 28.02 -5.21
CA ASN A 138 21.74 26.85 -5.70
C ASN A 138 21.86 26.70 -7.24
N SER A 139 22.96 27.24 -7.76
CA SER A 139 23.70 26.73 -8.92
C SER A 139 22.90 26.32 -10.18
N ALA A 140 22.12 27.25 -10.73
CA ALA A 140 22.05 27.46 -12.18
C ALA A 140 21.54 28.88 -12.47
N CYS A 141 22.06 29.48 -13.54
CA CYS A 141 21.72 30.83 -13.97
C CYS A 141 20.45 30.75 -14.84
N TYR A 142 19.27 31.05 -14.28
CA TYR A 142 18.02 30.94 -15.02
C TYR A 142 17.60 32.28 -15.65
N ASN A 143 17.07 32.21 -16.88
CA ASN A 143 16.41 33.31 -17.59
C ASN A 143 14.98 33.53 -17.05
N PHE A 144 14.83 34.42 -16.06
CA PHE A 144 13.52 34.76 -15.49
C PHE A 144 12.83 35.85 -16.33
N SER A 145 11.57 35.62 -16.71
CA SER A 145 10.68 36.65 -17.26
C SER A 145 9.95 37.40 -16.13
N ALA A 146 9.39 38.56 -16.45
CA ALA A 146 8.57 39.33 -15.52
C ALA A 146 7.36 38.51 -15.03
N LEU A 147 6.75 37.71 -15.92
CA LEU A 147 5.63 36.83 -15.61
C LEU A 147 6.04 35.71 -14.64
N ASN A 148 7.17 35.03 -14.88
CA ASN A 148 7.68 34.00 -13.96
C ASN A 148 7.97 34.58 -12.56
N LEU A 149 8.51 35.80 -12.50
CA LEU A 149 8.75 36.48 -11.23
C LEU A 149 7.44 36.81 -10.52
N ALA A 150 6.43 37.32 -11.24
CA ALA A 150 5.11 37.59 -10.68
C ALA A 150 4.43 36.32 -10.13
N ILE A 151 4.54 35.20 -10.84
CA ILE A 151 4.04 33.89 -10.40
C ILE A 151 4.77 33.42 -9.14
N SER A 152 6.10 33.55 -9.08
CA SER A 152 6.89 33.21 -7.89
C SER A 152 6.52 34.05 -6.65
N LYS A 153 6.06 35.28 -6.87
CA LYS A 153 5.58 36.21 -5.84
C LYS A 153 4.10 36.01 -5.51
N MET A 154 3.38 35.20 -6.29
CA MET A 154 1.96 34.90 -6.13
C MET A 154 1.06 36.15 -6.22
N ASP A 155 1.48 37.19 -6.96
CA ASP A 155 0.68 38.42 -7.15
C ASP A 155 -0.20 38.32 -8.40
N ILE A 156 -1.46 37.91 -8.19
CA ILE A 156 -2.47 37.73 -9.24
C ILE A 156 -2.73 39.00 -10.04
N ARG A 157 -2.67 40.18 -9.41
CA ARG A 157 -2.95 41.45 -10.09
C ARG A 157 -1.86 41.75 -11.12
N VAL A 158 -0.61 41.55 -10.73
CA VAL A 158 0.54 41.71 -11.62
C VAL A 158 0.52 40.66 -12.73
N ILE A 159 0.18 39.40 -12.42
CA ILE A 159 0.04 38.34 -13.43
C ILE A 159 -0.96 38.75 -14.51
N LYS A 160 -2.17 39.18 -14.12
CA LYS A 160 -3.20 39.63 -15.07
C LYS A 160 -2.75 40.83 -15.89
N LEU A 161 -2.18 41.85 -15.23
CA LEU A 161 -1.65 43.03 -15.90
C LEU A 161 -0.62 42.67 -16.99
N LEU A 162 0.29 41.73 -16.70
CA LEU A 162 1.30 41.30 -17.66
C LEU A 162 0.68 40.52 -18.82
N LEU A 163 -0.25 39.59 -18.54
CA LEU A 163 -0.94 38.80 -19.57
C LEU A 163 -1.79 39.67 -20.50
N ASP A 164 -2.52 40.64 -19.94
CA ASP A 164 -3.29 41.64 -20.70
C ASP A 164 -2.41 42.49 -21.63
N ASN A 165 -1.11 42.62 -21.31
CA ASN A 165 -0.11 43.33 -22.10
C ASN A 165 0.81 42.38 -22.89
N ASN A 166 0.26 41.25 -23.35
CA ASN A 166 0.94 40.28 -24.23
C ASN A 166 2.24 39.69 -23.64
N ALA A 167 2.26 39.46 -22.32
CA ALA A 167 3.31 38.64 -21.73
C ALA A 167 3.30 37.23 -22.31
N ILE A 168 4.47 36.77 -22.76
CA ILE A 168 4.66 35.43 -23.31
C ILE A 168 4.66 34.42 -22.16
N ILE A 169 3.79 33.42 -22.25
CA ILE A 169 3.64 32.35 -21.24
C ILE A 169 4.75 31.27 -21.36
N ASP A 170 5.63 31.46 -22.34
CA ASP A 170 6.79 30.65 -22.76
C ASP A 170 6.42 29.27 -23.36
N GLN A 171 6.84 29.05 -24.62
CA GLN A 171 7.07 27.72 -25.18
C GLN A 171 8.46 27.27 -24.72
N ALA A 172 8.51 26.09 -24.13
CA ALA A 172 9.65 25.19 -24.06
C ALA A 172 10.96 25.67 -24.71
N SER A 173 11.96 26.01 -23.91
CA SER A 173 13.35 26.02 -24.37
C SER A 173 14.18 25.21 -23.39
N ASP A 174 15.20 24.54 -23.94
CA ASP A 174 16.04 23.43 -23.45
C ASP A 174 16.37 23.33 -21.94
N GLU A 175 16.21 24.39 -21.13
CA GLU A 175 16.56 24.38 -19.69
C GLU A 175 15.64 25.26 -18.79
N VAL A 176 14.48 25.75 -19.24
CA VAL A 176 13.71 26.80 -18.52
C VAL A 176 12.27 26.38 -18.16
N HIS A 177 11.94 26.45 -16.86
CA HIS A 177 10.58 26.29 -16.32
C HIS A 177 9.59 27.26 -17.01
N SER A 178 8.59 26.75 -17.73
CA SER A 178 7.51 27.62 -18.24
C SER A 178 6.70 28.22 -17.08
N SER A 179 6.00 29.33 -17.33
CA SER A 179 5.15 29.98 -16.32
C SER A 179 4.15 29.03 -15.68
N LEU A 180 3.65 28.06 -16.46
CA LEU A 180 2.76 27.01 -15.96
C LEU A 180 3.48 26.02 -15.04
N HIS A 181 4.72 25.65 -15.35
CA HIS A 181 5.54 24.77 -14.50
C HIS A 181 5.71 25.36 -13.10
N LEU A 182 6.01 26.66 -13.04
CA LEU A 182 6.15 27.36 -11.77
C LEU A 182 4.83 27.39 -11.00
N ALA A 183 3.69 27.62 -11.67
CA ALA A 183 2.38 27.60 -11.03
C ALA A 183 2.01 26.22 -10.47
N ALA A 184 2.29 25.14 -11.22
CA ALA A 184 2.08 23.76 -10.76
C ALA A 184 3.01 23.39 -9.60
N ARG A 185 4.30 23.77 -9.67
CA ARG A 185 5.29 23.57 -8.60
C ARG A 185 4.91 24.29 -7.30
N LEU A 186 4.30 25.47 -7.41
CA LEU A 186 3.80 26.23 -6.26
C LEU A 186 2.43 25.75 -5.77
N ASN A 187 1.84 24.74 -6.43
CA ASN A 187 0.53 24.18 -6.11
C ASN A 187 -0.61 25.21 -6.17
N ARG A 188 -0.62 26.06 -7.22
CA ARG A 188 -1.56 27.19 -7.38
C ARG A 188 -2.53 27.00 -8.53
N VAL A 189 -3.65 26.34 -8.24
CA VAL A 189 -4.76 26.07 -9.19
C VAL A 189 -5.35 27.35 -9.78
N ASP A 190 -5.44 28.42 -8.98
CA ASP A 190 -5.97 29.71 -9.39
C ASP A 190 -5.11 30.41 -10.45
N ILE A 191 -3.79 30.30 -10.34
CA ILE A 191 -2.88 30.83 -11.37
C ILE A 191 -2.96 29.97 -12.64
N ILE A 192 -3.07 28.64 -12.50
CA ILE A 192 -3.22 27.71 -13.63
C ILE A 192 -4.49 28.03 -14.43
N GLN A 193 -5.61 28.27 -13.77
CA GLN A 193 -6.88 28.66 -14.42
C GLN A 193 -6.75 30.00 -15.15
N ILE A 194 -6.09 31.00 -14.55
CA ILE A 194 -5.82 32.27 -15.23
C ILE A 194 -4.97 32.06 -16.48
N LEU A 195 -3.94 31.22 -16.42
CA LEU A 195 -3.12 30.92 -17.59
C LEU A 195 -3.92 30.18 -18.68
N GLU A 196 -4.85 29.29 -18.31
CA GLU A 196 -5.76 28.59 -19.25
C GLU A 196 -6.63 29.57 -20.03
N GLU A 197 -7.19 30.59 -19.37
CA GLU A 197 -8.02 31.63 -20.01
C GLU A 197 -7.30 32.36 -21.15
N PHE A 198 -5.97 32.48 -21.08
CA PHE A 198 -5.14 33.17 -22.08
C PHE A 198 -4.55 32.22 -23.14
N GLY A 199 -5.03 30.97 -23.23
CA GLY A 199 -4.85 30.12 -24.42
C GLY A 199 -3.57 29.29 -24.47
N VAL A 200 -3.05 28.84 -23.33
CA VAL A 200 -1.85 28.00 -23.25
C VAL A 200 -2.04 26.67 -23.98
N LYS A 201 -1.12 26.35 -24.91
CA LYS A 201 -0.97 25.01 -25.48
C LYS A 201 0.06 24.22 -24.70
N PHE A 202 -0.27 22.97 -24.41
CA PHE A 202 0.59 22.04 -23.69
C PHE A 202 1.48 21.31 -24.67
N GLU A 203 2.79 21.41 -24.46
CA GLU A 203 3.74 20.50 -25.07
C GLU A 203 4.62 19.95 -23.98
N VAL A 204 4.55 18.64 -23.78
CA VAL A 204 5.43 17.92 -22.84
C VAL A 204 6.83 17.96 -23.42
N ILE A 205 7.70 18.74 -22.79
CA ILE A 205 9.10 18.80 -23.16
C ILE A 205 9.78 17.62 -22.51
N LYS A 206 10.18 16.64 -23.32
CA LYS A 206 11.04 15.55 -22.86
C LYS A 206 12.48 16.04 -22.84
N ASP A 207 12.87 16.83 -21.85
CA ASP A 207 14.28 17.14 -21.63
C ASP A 207 14.81 16.59 -20.32
N GLN A 208 16.08 16.19 -20.35
CA GLN A 208 16.70 15.10 -19.60
C GLN A 208 16.76 15.24 -18.06
N GLU A 209 16.16 16.28 -17.49
CA GLU A 209 16.14 16.53 -16.04
C GLU A 209 14.79 17.06 -15.50
N TYR A 210 13.78 17.31 -16.33
CA TYR A 210 12.64 18.17 -15.93
C TYR A 210 11.24 17.72 -16.36
N THR A 211 10.95 16.43 -16.29
CA THR A 211 9.57 15.90 -16.27
C THR A 211 8.86 16.23 -14.94
N LEU A 212 8.89 17.51 -14.55
CA LEU A 212 8.61 18.03 -13.21
C LEU A 212 7.23 18.72 -13.10
N GLU A 213 6.48 18.80 -14.21
CA GLU A 213 5.20 19.52 -14.28
C GLU A 213 4.13 18.89 -13.37
N PHE A 214 3.98 17.58 -13.44
CA PHE A 214 3.03 16.82 -12.63
C PHE A 214 3.66 16.24 -11.37
N ASP A 215 4.98 16.07 -11.29
CA ASP A 215 5.66 15.54 -10.09
C ASP A 215 5.35 16.39 -8.84
N ALA A 216 5.43 17.72 -8.94
CA ALA A 216 5.05 18.58 -7.83
C ALA A 216 3.54 18.46 -7.48
N ALA A 217 2.66 18.37 -8.49
CA ALA A 217 1.23 18.18 -8.28
C ALA A 217 0.93 16.84 -7.58
N ILE A 218 1.64 15.79 -7.96
CA ILE A 218 1.59 14.47 -7.33
C ILE A 218 2.12 14.56 -5.91
N ARG A 219 3.32 15.09 -5.68
CA ARG A 219 3.90 15.28 -4.33
C ARG A 219 2.98 16.04 -3.37
N HIS A 220 2.14 16.94 -3.89
CA HIS A 220 1.16 17.70 -3.13
C HIS A 220 -0.25 17.06 -3.06
N ASP A 221 -0.46 15.87 -3.65
CA ASP A 221 -1.74 15.15 -3.79
C ASP A 221 -2.88 16.03 -4.35
N ASN A 222 -2.56 16.92 -5.30
CA ASN A 222 -3.53 17.87 -5.85
C ASN A 222 -4.22 17.33 -7.11
N MET A 223 -5.43 16.81 -6.93
CA MET A 223 -6.29 16.30 -8.00
C MET A 223 -6.68 17.35 -9.05
N ASP A 224 -6.86 18.61 -8.68
CA ASP A 224 -7.33 19.64 -9.62
C ASP A 224 -6.28 19.91 -10.69
N ILE A 225 -5.01 19.94 -10.28
CA ILE A 225 -3.87 20.11 -11.18
C ILE A 225 -3.68 18.86 -12.06
N VAL A 226 -3.83 17.65 -11.49
CA VAL A 226 -3.75 16.40 -12.26
C VAL A 226 -4.87 16.31 -13.31
N ASN A 227 -6.11 16.66 -12.94
CA ASN A 227 -7.24 16.68 -13.87
C ASN A 227 -7.04 17.70 -14.99
N PHE A 228 -6.48 18.86 -14.65
CA PHE A 228 -6.15 19.90 -15.60
C PHE A 228 -5.12 19.41 -16.63
N PHE A 229 -4.02 18.78 -16.18
CA PHE A 229 -3.04 18.19 -17.10
C PHE A 229 -3.63 17.05 -17.92
N PHE A 230 -4.41 16.15 -17.32
CA PHE A 230 -5.06 15.04 -18.04
C PHE A 230 -5.98 15.52 -19.18
N LYS A 231 -6.68 16.64 -18.98
CA LYS A 231 -7.61 17.20 -19.99
C LYS A 231 -6.87 17.87 -21.15
N ASN A 232 -5.75 18.53 -20.86
CA ASN A 232 -5.09 19.44 -21.79
C ASN A 232 -3.80 18.87 -22.41
N CYS A 233 -3.30 17.73 -21.91
CA CYS A 233 -2.08 17.08 -22.39
C CYS A 233 -2.37 15.76 -23.10
N ASP A 234 -1.95 15.65 -24.36
CA ASP A 234 -1.98 14.38 -25.09
C ASP A 234 -0.97 13.39 -24.49
N ASN A 235 -1.36 12.10 -24.41
CA ASN A 235 -0.55 11.00 -23.86
C ASN A 235 -0.08 11.19 -22.40
N PHE A 236 -0.80 11.96 -21.58
CA PHE A 236 -0.46 12.21 -20.17
C PHE A 236 -0.11 10.95 -19.37
N LEU A 237 -0.81 9.84 -19.60
CA LEU A 237 -0.62 8.58 -18.86
C LEU A 237 0.71 7.88 -19.18
N ASP A 238 1.30 8.15 -20.35
CA ASP A 238 2.51 7.50 -20.84
C ASP A 238 3.76 8.39 -20.70
N ILE A 239 3.63 9.56 -20.08
CA ILE A 239 4.76 10.42 -19.80
C ILE A 239 5.59 9.80 -18.67
N SER A 240 6.91 9.77 -18.88
CA SER A 240 7.90 9.26 -17.92
C SER A 240 8.96 10.31 -17.61
N ASP A 241 9.51 10.24 -16.40
CA ASP A 241 10.62 11.09 -15.97
C ASP A 241 11.99 10.64 -16.49
N SER A 242 13.07 11.29 -16.01
CA SER A 242 14.45 10.94 -16.35
C SER A 242 14.86 9.53 -15.89
N TYR A 243 14.15 8.96 -14.93
CA TYR A 243 14.33 7.59 -14.43
C TYR A 243 13.41 6.59 -15.14
N GLY A 244 12.55 7.06 -16.05
CA GLY A 244 11.55 6.23 -16.71
C GLY A 244 10.30 5.99 -15.86
N ASP A 245 10.16 6.67 -14.73
CA ASP A 245 8.99 6.58 -13.86
C ASP A 245 7.82 7.35 -14.49
N THR A 246 6.73 6.64 -14.76
CA THR A 246 5.50 7.29 -15.24
C THR A 246 4.78 8.05 -14.14
N VAL A 247 3.79 8.87 -14.50
CA VAL A 247 2.89 9.57 -13.56
C VAL A 247 2.37 8.63 -12.45
N ALA A 248 2.05 7.37 -12.80
CA ALA A 248 1.58 6.40 -11.83
C ALA A 248 2.70 5.81 -10.95
N HIS A 249 3.94 5.67 -11.46
CA HIS A 249 5.10 5.30 -10.64
C HIS A 249 5.37 6.38 -9.58
N LEU A 250 5.33 7.66 -9.98
CA LEU A 250 5.47 8.78 -9.04
C LEU A 250 4.32 8.82 -8.02
N ALA A 251 3.07 8.57 -8.44
CA ALA A 251 1.93 8.53 -7.53
C ALA A 251 2.06 7.41 -6.47
N VAL A 252 2.62 6.26 -6.86
CA VAL A 252 3.01 5.21 -5.92
C VAL A 252 4.15 5.72 -5.04
N GLN A 253 5.23 6.23 -5.61
CA GLN A 253 6.41 6.68 -4.86
C GLN A 253 6.09 7.70 -3.76
N PHE A 254 5.23 8.66 -4.06
CA PHE A 254 4.80 9.70 -3.11
C PHE A 254 3.55 9.33 -2.29
N SER A 255 3.01 8.11 -2.46
CA SER A 255 1.85 7.59 -1.72
C SER A 255 0.53 8.38 -1.96
N CYS A 256 0.33 8.90 -3.16
CA CYS A 256 -0.79 9.75 -3.55
C CYS A 256 -1.95 8.93 -4.10
N ILE A 257 -2.75 8.37 -3.19
CA ILE A 257 -3.74 7.32 -3.49
C ILE A 257 -4.91 7.82 -4.33
N ASN A 258 -5.35 9.07 -4.11
CA ASN A 258 -6.48 9.64 -4.84
C ASN A 258 -6.12 9.81 -6.32
N ILE A 259 -4.90 10.31 -6.57
CA ILE A 259 -4.32 10.45 -7.90
C ILE A 259 -4.12 9.06 -8.53
N LEU A 260 -3.51 8.11 -7.81
CA LEU A 260 -3.30 6.76 -8.32
C LEU A 260 -4.61 6.08 -8.74
N ARG A 261 -5.67 6.20 -7.93
CA ARG A 261 -6.99 5.65 -8.27
C ARG A 261 -7.54 6.29 -9.55
N TYR A 262 -7.47 7.61 -9.63
CA TYR A 262 -7.93 8.34 -10.81
C TYR A 262 -7.17 7.93 -12.08
N LEU A 263 -5.84 7.79 -12.00
CA LEU A 263 -5.00 7.35 -13.12
C LEU A 263 -5.36 5.93 -13.58
N LEU A 264 -5.56 5.01 -12.64
CA LEU A 264 -5.99 3.64 -12.95
C LEU A 264 -7.38 3.61 -13.60
N ASP A 265 -8.31 4.43 -13.13
CA ASP A 265 -9.64 4.58 -13.74
C ASP A 265 -9.57 5.15 -15.16
N CYS A 266 -8.58 6.02 -15.43
CA CYS A 266 -8.29 6.57 -16.75
C CYS A 266 -7.57 5.59 -17.69
N GLY A 267 -7.20 4.39 -17.21
CA GLY A 267 -6.62 3.32 -18.03
C GLY A 267 -5.10 3.32 -18.13
N THR A 268 -4.37 3.83 -17.12
CA THR A 268 -2.90 3.76 -17.10
C THR A 268 -2.38 2.33 -17.28
N ASN A 269 -1.36 2.17 -18.14
CA ASN A 269 -0.66 0.91 -18.30
C ASN A 269 0.30 0.66 -17.11
N ILE A 270 -0.08 -0.30 -16.26
CA ILE A 270 0.68 -0.67 -15.04
C ILE A 270 1.92 -1.52 -15.32
N ASN A 271 2.11 -2.00 -16.56
CA ASN A 271 3.22 -2.90 -16.93
C ASN A 271 4.44 -2.14 -17.46
N ILE A 272 4.39 -0.80 -17.48
CA ILE A 272 5.55 0.00 -17.82
C ILE A 272 6.59 -0.22 -16.72
N ILE A 273 7.82 -0.52 -17.12
CA ILE A 273 8.97 -0.63 -16.23
C ILE A 273 9.81 0.63 -16.40
N ASN A 274 10.35 1.14 -15.30
CA ASN A 274 11.28 2.26 -15.33
C ASN A 274 12.69 1.80 -15.76
N TYR A 275 13.65 2.73 -15.86
CA TYR A 275 15.02 2.40 -16.28
C TYR A 275 15.79 1.53 -15.27
N ASP A 276 15.32 1.45 -14.03
CA ASP A 276 15.83 0.54 -13.00
C ASP A 276 15.20 -0.87 -13.10
N ASN A 277 14.40 -1.14 -14.15
CA ASN A 277 13.61 -2.36 -14.36
C ASN A 277 12.57 -2.63 -13.25
N SER A 278 12.18 -1.61 -12.51
CA SER A 278 11.11 -1.71 -11.50
C SER A 278 9.77 -1.44 -12.18
N SER A 279 8.84 -2.37 -12.02
CA SER A 279 7.44 -2.11 -12.35
C SER A 279 6.78 -1.27 -11.26
N LEU A 280 5.62 -0.68 -11.57
CA LEU A 280 4.79 0.02 -10.59
C LEU A 280 4.47 -0.84 -9.35
N LEU A 281 4.36 -2.17 -9.54
CA LEU A 281 4.12 -3.12 -8.45
C LEU A 281 5.38 -3.32 -7.59
N ASP A 282 6.56 -3.32 -8.20
CA ASP A 282 7.84 -3.48 -7.48
C ASP A 282 8.12 -2.26 -6.58
N ILE A 283 7.90 -1.05 -7.10
CA ILE A 283 8.01 0.20 -6.34
C ILE A 283 7.00 0.22 -5.18
N ALA A 284 5.76 -0.22 -5.43
CA ALA A 284 4.74 -0.32 -4.39
C ALA A 284 5.12 -1.32 -3.27
N MET A 285 5.81 -2.42 -3.63
CA MET A 285 6.33 -3.41 -2.69
C MET A 285 7.54 -2.87 -1.90
N GLU A 286 8.43 -2.11 -2.53
CA GLU A 286 9.64 -1.54 -1.91
C GLU A 286 9.34 -0.41 -0.92
N ILE A 287 8.47 0.53 -1.29
CA ILE A 287 8.18 1.74 -0.50
C ILE A 287 7.31 1.42 0.72
N ASN A 288 6.89 0.17 0.91
CA ASN A 288 6.12 -0.24 2.07
C ASN A 288 4.84 0.61 2.19
N ILE A 289 4.15 0.86 1.06
CA ILE A 289 2.78 1.45 0.97
C ILE A 289 1.74 0.42 1.51
N ASN A 290 2.16 -0.30 2.53
CA ASN A 290 1.46 -1.25 3.36
C ASN A 290 0.48 -0.56 4.31
N HIS A 291 0.04 0.66 4.04
CA HIS A 291 -1.01 1.28 4.86
C HIS A 291 -2.27 1.62 4.07
N THR A 292 -2.17 1.81 2.75
CA THR A 292 -3.31 2.27 1.92
C THR A 292 -3.66 1.28 0.82
N LEU A 293 -2.67 0.64 0.19
CA LEU A 293 -2.91 -0.62 -0.51
C LEU A 293 -3.36 -1.67 0.51
N ARG A 294 -2.75 -1.72 1.71
CA ARG A 294 -3.17 -2.66 2.76
C ARG A 294 -4.59 -2.43 3.26
N ASN A 295 -5.10 -1.20 3.33
CA ASN A 295 -6.52 -0.96 3.65
C ASN A 295 -7.50 -1.34 2.52
N GLN A 296 -7.04 -1.54 1.28
CA GLN A 296 -7.83 -2.12 0.17
C GLN A 296 -7.49 -3.58 -0.18
N ILE A 297 -6.37 -4.10 0.32
CA ILE A 297 -5.87 -5.48 0.12
C ILE A 297 -6.09 -6.34 1.37
N GLU A 298 -6.44 -5.75 2.52
CA GLU A 298 -6.55 -6.48 3.80
C GLU A 298 -7.56 -7.62 3.79
N ASP A 299 -8.47 -7.66 2.81
CA ASP A 299 -9.38 -8.78 2.64
C ASP A 299 -9.48 -9.24 1.16
N GLN A 300 -8.34 -9.33 0.46
CA GLN A 300 -8.29 -9.99 -0.86
C GLN A 300 -7.81 -11.44 -0.73
N SER A 301 -8.69 -12.40 -1.02
CA SER A 301 -8.24 -13.75 -1.39
C SER A 301 -7.76 -13.71 -2.85
N LEU A 302 -6.44 -13.70 -3.02
CA LEU A 302 -5.77 -13.84 -4.31
C LEU A 302 -5.49 -15.33 -4.56
N GLU A 303 -5.95 -15.85 -5.70
CA GLU A 303 -5.63 -17.21 -6.12
C GLU A 303 -5.01 -17.20 -7.52
N ILE A 304 -3.73 -17.60 -7.58
CA ILE A 304 -2.96 -17.65 -8.82
C ILE A 304 -3.11 -19.04 -9.41
N ILE A 305 -3.69 -19.12 -10.60
CA ILE A 305 -3.74 -20.31 -11.44
C ILE A 305 -2.72 -20.11 -12.56
N LYS A 306 -2.06 -21.16 -13.05
CA LYS A 306 -1.13 -21.04 -14.20
C LYS A 306 -1.80 -20.28 -15.35
N ASN A 307 -1.21 -19.14 -15.73
CA ASN A 307 -1.66 -18.17 -16.74
C ASN A 307 -2.97 -17.40 -16.44
N ARG A 308 -3.52 -17.48 -15.21
CA ARG A 308 -4.73 -16.74 -14.77
C ARG A 308 -4.62 -16.30 -13.30
N ILE A 309 -4.64 -15.00 -13.02
CA ILE A 309 -4.78 -14.43 -11.67
C ILE A 309 -6.26 -14.16 -11.41
N LEU A 310 -6.85 -14.80 -10.40
CA LEU A 310 -8.20 -14.48 -9.94
C LEU A 310 -8.11 -13.58 -8.71
N CYS A 311 -8.59 -12.35 -8.84
CA CYS A 311 -8.68 -11.38 -7.78
C CYS A 311 -10.11 -11.27 -7.27
N THR A 312 -10.28 -11.43 -5.96
CA THR A 312 -11.55 -11.18 -5.26
C THR A 312 -11.26 -10.40 -3.99
N GLY A 313 -12.20 -9.55 -3.55
CA GLY A 313 -12.00 -8.73 -2.35
C GLY A 313 -13.28 -8.48 -1.58
N GLN A 314 -13.16 -8.21 -0.28
CA GLN A 314 -14.29 -7.96 0.62
C GLN A 314 -15.07 -6.67 0.34
N ASN A 315 -14.54 -5.77 -0.50
CA ASN A 315 -15.30 -4.61 -1.00
C ASN A 315 -15.72 -4.77 -2.47
N VAL A 316 -15.38 -5.90 -3.09
CA VAL A 316 -15.64 -6.20 -4.49
C VAL A 316 -16.67 -7.32 -4.56
N LYS A 317 -17.85 -6.97 -5.05
CA LYS A 317 -18.97 -7.93 -5.20
C LYS A 317 -18.76 -8.91 -6.36
N TYR A 318 -17.78 -8.68 -7.22
CA TYR A 318 -17.55 -9.42 -8.46
C TYR A 318 -16.15 -10.04 -8.50
N ILE A 319 -16.00 -11.10 -9.31
CA ILE A 319 -14.71 -11.75 -9.54
C ILE A 319 -14.02 -11.07 -10.72
N THR A 320 -12.76 -10.68 -10.54
CA THR A 320 -11.92 -10.16 -11.62
C THR A 320 -10.89 -11.21 -11.99
N GLU A 321 -10.92 -11.64 -13.23
CA GLU A 321 -9.95 -12.55 -13.82
C GLU A 321 -8.96 -11.76 -14.66
N PHE A 322 -7.67 -11.96 -14.42
CA PHE A 322 -6.58 -11.51 -15.27
C PHE A 322 -5.95 -12.75 -15.90
N ALA A 323 -5.85 -12.81 -17.22
CA ALA A 323 -5.12 -13.86 -17.92
C ALA A 323 -3.86 -13.26 -18.52
N ASP A 324 -2.71 -13.86 -18.22
CA ASP A 324 -1.43 -13.49 -18.84
C ASP A 324 -1.19 -14.43 -20.02
N THR A 325 -1.20 -13.87 -21.22
CA THR A 325 -0.98 -14.59 -22.47
C THR A 325 0.24 -14.00 -23.19
N GLU A 326 0.91 -14.76 -24.05
CA GLU A 326 2.03 -14.27 -24.86
C GLU A 326 1.69 -13.00 -25.68
N THR A 327 0.40 -12.75 -25.90
CA THR A 327 -0.16 -11.60 -26.63
C THR A 327 -0.59 -10.41 -25.74
N GLY A 328 -0.47 -10.51 -24.40
CA GLY A 328 -0.82 -9.46 -23.43
C GLY A 328 -1.71 -9.91 -22.28
N ILE A 329 -2.04 -8.98 -21.37
CA ILE A 329 -2.89 -9.21 -20.19
C ILE A 329 -4.36 -8.96 -20.54
N TYR A 330 -5.19 -9.98 -20.39
CA TYR A 330 -6.64 -9.89 -20.59
C TYR A 330 -7.37 -9.79 -19.25
N ARG A 331 -8.22 -8.75 -19.07
CA ARG A 331 -9.08 -8.59 -17.89
C ARG A 331 -10.52 -8.97 -18.21
N LYS A 332 -11.08 -9.92 -17.47
CA LYS A 332 -12.50 -10.33 -17.54
C LYS A 332 -13.17 -10.14 -16.19
N ILE A 333 -14.21 -9.31 -16.16
CA ILE A 333 -15.08 -9.16 -14.99
C ILE A 333 -16.27 -10.12 -15.13
N TRP A 334 -16.46 -11.00 -14.15
CA TRP A 334 -17.58 -11.92 -14.17
C TRP A 334 -18.86 -11.18 -13.77
N LYS A 335 -19.92 -11.31 -14.58
CA LYS A 335 -21.11 -10.43 -14.55
C LYS A 335 -21.94 -10.49 -13.27
N GLN A 336 -21.82 -11.54 -12.47
CA GLN A 336 -22.69 -11.73 -11.29
C GLN A 336 -22.01 -11.21 -10.02
N GLN A 337 -22.79 -10.45 -9.25
CA GLN A 337 -22.37 -9.79 -8.02
C GLN A 337 -22.90 -10.57 -6.80
N HIS A 338 -22.02 -10.94 -5.87
CA HIS A 338 -22.42 -11.26 -4.49
C HIS A 338 -23.16 -10.07 -3.90
N THR A 339 -24.12 -10.29 -3.01
CA THR A 339 -24.84 -9.16 -2.41
C THR A 339 -23.99 -8.41 -1.39
N ASP A 340 -23.00 -9.09 -0.80
CA ASP A 340 -21.99 -8.56 0.14
C ASP A 340 -20.57 -8.89 -0.35
N GLY A 341 -19.55 -8.37 0.33
CA GLY A 341 -18.13 -8.59 0.03
C GLY A 341 -17.70 -10.04 0.00
N ILE A 342 -16.84 -10.44 -0.95
CA ILE A 342 -16.25 -11.79 -0.98
C ILE A 342 -15.18 -11.90 0.11
N THR A 343 -15.31 -12.85 1.04
CA THR A 343 -14.35 -13.06 2.15
C THR A 343 -13.38 -14.20 1.90
N CYS A 344 -13.80 -15.23 1.14
CA CYS A 344 -12.98 -16.42 0.91
C CYS A 344 -13.20 -16.95 -0.50
N VAL A 345 -12.11 -17.41 -1.13
CA VAL A 345 -12.10 -18.03 -2.45
C VAL A 345 -11.23 -19.27 -2.47
N VAL A 346 -11.66 -20.28 -3.23
CA VAL A 346 -10.85 -21.46 -3.50
C VAL A 346 -11.14 -22.00 -4.92
N VAL A 347 -10.10 -22.46 -5.61
CA VAL A 347 -10.17 -23.02 -6.97
C VAL A 347 -9.85 -24.51 -6.96
N LYS A 348 -10.58 -25.25 -7.79
CA LYS A 348 -10.23 -26.60 -8.24
C LYS A 348 -10.08 -26.61 -9.76
N VAL A 349 -8.84 -26.51 -10.22
CA VAL A 349 -8.48 -26.50 -11.65
C VAL A 349 -8.79 -27.87 -12.27
N PRO A 350 -9.34 -27.93 -13.50
CA PRO A 350 -9.75 -26.82 -14.37
C PRO A 350 -11.23 -26.40 -14.23
N LYS A 351 -11.99 -26.99 -13.30
CA LYS A 351 -13.45 -27.05 -13.43
C LYS A 351 -14.22 -26.03 -12.59
N THR A 352 -13.80 -25.76 -11.36
CA THR A 352 -14.69 -25.11 -10.39
C THR A 352 -13.97 -24.04 -9.57
N LEU A 353 -14.62 -22.90 -9.41
CA LEU A 353 -14.29 -21.86 -8.44
C LEU A 353 -15.40 -21.82 -7.40
N VAL A 354 -15.04 -21.68 -6.13
CA VAL A 354 -15.99 -21.40 -5.04
C VAL A 354 -15.63 -20.05 -4.44
N THR A 355 -16.65 -19.24 -4.21
CA THR A 355 -16.51 -17.96 -3.52
C THR A 355 -17.54 -17.89 -2.40
N VAL A 356 -17.17 -17.32 -1.25
CA VAL A 356 -18.09 -17.03 -0.16
C VAL A 356 -18.05 -15.57 0.22
N SER A 357 -19.23 -15.00 0.49
CA SER A 357 -19.40 -13.61 0.92
C SER A 357 -19.54 -13.46 2.44
N ALA A 358 -19.39 -12.22 2.91
CA ALA A 358 -19.50 -11.83 4.31
C ALA A 358 -20.90 -12.06 4.90
N ASN A 359 -21.96 -12.09 4.08
CA ASN A 359 -23.30 -12.45 4.53
C ASN A 359 -23.60 -13.97 4.44
N GLY A 360 -22.63 -14.77 4.01
CA GLY A 360 -22.72 -16.23 3.97
C GLY A 360 -23.34 -16.80 2.69
N GLU A 361 -23.27 -16.08 1.56
CA GLU A 361 -23.60 -16.62 0.24
C GLU A 361 -22.40 -17.43 -0.26
N LEU A 362 -22.63 -18.72 -0.50
CA LEU A 362 -21.66 -19.62 -1.11
C LEU A 362 -22.05 -19.82 -2.58
N VAL A 363 -21.18 -19.39 -3.48
CA VAL A 363 -21.42 -19.46 -4.93
C VAL A 363 -20.41 -20.38 -5.59
N LEU A 364 -20.93 -21.32 -6.39
CA LEU A 364 -20.17 -22.28 -7.18
C LEU A 364 -20.18 -21.85 -8.65
N TRP A 365 -18.99 -21.74 -9.24
CA TRP A 365 -18.81 -21.24 -10.60
C TRP A 365 -18.10 -22.26 -11.49
N TYR A 366 -18.47 -22.25 -12.76
CA TYR A 366 -17.67 -22.89 -13.81
C TYR A 366 -16.46 -22.01 -14.12
N LEU A 367 -15.26 -22.53 -13.89
CA LEU A 367 -14.02 -21.77 -14.05
C LEU A 367 -13.75 -21.37 -15.52
N GLU A 368 -14.23 -22.15 -16.48
CA GLU A 368 -14.06 -21.89 -17.91
C GLU A 368 -14.98 -20.77 -18.42
N SER A 369 -16.27 -20.82 -18.08
CA SER A 369 -17.24 -19.83 -18.56
C SER A 369 -17.31 -18.58 -17.67
N GLY A 370 -17.01 -18.73 -16.39
CA GLY A 370 -17.26 -17.71 -15.36
C GLY A 370 -18.74 -17.60 -14.97
N GLN A 371 -19.56 -18.60 -15.34
CA GLN A 371 -20.98 -18.64 -14.97
C GLN A 371 -21.17 -19.38 -13.64
N PRO A 372 -21.96 -18.82 -12.71
CA PRO A 372 -22.36 -19.55 -11.52
C PRO A 372 -23.39 -20.61 -11.89
N TYR A 373 -23.26 -21.79 -11.31
CA TYR A 373 -24.21 -22.89 -11.50
C TYR A 373 -24.98 -23.24 -10.25
N LYS A 374 -24.51 -22.79 -9.08
CA LYS A 374 -25.24 -22.98 -7.83
C LYS A 374 -24.89 -21.93 -6.80
N MET A 375 -25.88 -21.54 -6.00
CA MET A 375 -25.69 -20.66 -4.85
C MET A 375 -26.40 -21.24 -3.63
N HIS A 376 -25.79 -21.08 -2.46
CA HIS A 376 -26.30 -21.58 -1.19
C HIS A 376 -26.16 -20.53 -0.09
N GLN A 377 -27.12 -20.49 0.83
CA GLN A 377 -26.97 -19.73 2.07
C GLN A 377 -26.40 -20.64 3.15
N ILE A 378 -25.26 -20.27 3.72
CA ILE A 378 -24.56 -21.08 4.72
C ILE A 378 -25.34 -21.16 6.05
N ILE A 379 -26.13 -20.13 6.35
CA ILE A 379 -26.94 -20.02 7.57
C ILE A 379 -28.17 -20.95 7.50
N ASN A 380 -28.85 -20.98 6.36
CA ASN A 380 -30.07 -21.76 6.12
C ASN A 380 -29.92 -22.62 4.84
N PRO A 381 -29.18 -23.74 4.94
CA PRO A 381 -28.82 -24.55 3.77
C PRO A 381 -30.03 -25.25 3.12
N ILE A 382 -31.12 -25.47 3.87
CA ILE A 382 -32.28 -26.26 3.45
C ILE A 382 -33.25 -25.46 2.55
N THR A 383 -33.23 -24.13 2.58
CA THR A 383 -34.25 -23.28 1.92
C THR A 383 -33.83 -22.68 0.57
N SER A 384 -32.62 -22.97 0.06
CA SER A 384 -32.06 -22.22 -1.07
C SER A 384 -32.32 -22.86 -2.45
N PHE A 385 -33.51 -22.63 -3.01
CA PHE A 385 -33.72 -22.48 -4.45
C PHE A 385 -33.99 -20.97 -4.69
N ILE A 386 -32.98 -20.23 -5.17
CA ILE A 386 -33.17 -18.85 -5.62
C ILE A 386 -33.27 -18.90 -7.14
N ASP A 387 -34.48 -18.83 -7.67
CA ASP A 387 -34.75 -18.81 -9.10
C ASP A 387 -34.47 -17.40 -9.65
N TYR A 388 -33.42 -17.26 -10.46
CA TYR A 388 -32.89 -15.97 -10.94
C TYR A 388 -33.65 -15.44 -12.17
N LYS A 389 -34.98 -15.40 -12.11
CA LYS A 389 -35.80 -14.84 -13.20
C LYS A 389 -36.76 -13.72 -12.85
N SER A 390 -36.81 -13.23 -11.60
CA SER A 390 -37.61 -12.04 -11.30
C SER A 390 -37.00 -11.21 -10.20
N ASN A 391 -36.55 -10.00 -10.56
CA ASN A 391 -36.43 -8.89 -9.64
C ASN A 391 -37.81 -8.62 -9.02
N GLN A 392 -38.05 -9.09 -7.80
CA GLN A 392 -39.01 -8.48 -6.87
C GLN A 392 -38.76 -9.01 -5.45
N TYR A 393 -38.50 -8.06 -4.55
CA TYR A 393 -38.43 -8.28 -3.12
C TYR A 393 -39.84 -8.60 -2.58
N GLU A 394 -40.00 -9.72 -1.90
CA GLU A 394 -41.02 -9.89 -0.87
C GLU A 394 -40.52 -10.87 0.21
N LEU A 395 -40.24 -10.32 1.39
CA LEU A 395 -39.94 -11.06 2.62
C LEU A 395 -41.25 -11.72 3.09
N LEU A 396 -41.40 -13.00 2.81
CA LEU A 396 -42.45 -13.83 3.40
C LEU A 396 -42.03 -14.28 4.81
N ASP A 397 -42.61 -13.61 5.80
CA ASP A 397 -42.63 -14.01 7.21
C ASP A 397 -43.19 -15.43 7.36
N LEU A 398 -42.34 -16.38 7.79
CA LEU A 398 -42.78 -17.70 8.27
C LEU A 398 -42.37 -17.91 9.72
N LYS A 399 -43.35 -17.58 10.59
CA LYS A 399 -43.65 -18.08 11.94
C LYS A 399 -42.48 -18.33 12.90
N LYS A 400 -42.37 -17.40 13.84
CA LYS A 400 -41.73 -17.53 15.16
C LYS A 400 -42.28 -18.75 15.91
N ASP A 401 -41.45 -19.76 16.09
CA ASP A 401 -41.55 -20.65 17.25
C ASP A 401 -40.45 -20.31 18.26
N ASN A 402 -40.89 -20.23 19.51
CA ASN A 402 -40.20 -19.63 20.65
C ASN A 402 -38.86 -20.29 20.99
N PHE A 403 -37.75 -19.62 20.68
CA PHE A 403 -36.48 -19.77 21.41
C PHE A 403 -36.10 -18.45 22.07
N ASN A 404 -36.48 -18.33 23.34
CA ASN A 404 -36.02 -17.28 24.23
C ASN A 404 -34.56 -17.52 24.62
N THR A 405 -33.62 -16.85 23.95
CA THR A 405 -32.35 -16.42 24.55
C THR A 405 -31.82 -15.22 23.78
N LYS A 406 -31.59 -14.11 24.51
CA LYS A 406 -30.84 -12.94 24.04
C LYS A 406 -29.39 -13.35 23.75
N GLN A 407 -29.12 -13.89 22.57
CA GLN A 407 -27.81 -13.83 21.93
C GLN A 407 -27.95 -12.89 20.74
N GLN A 408 -27.24 -11.76 20.77
CA GLN A 408 -27.02 -10.95 19.58
C GLN A 408 -26.44 -11.87 18.50
N PHE A 409 -27.21 -12.16 17.45
CA PHE A 409 -26.68 -12.87 16.29
C PHE A 409 -25.64 -11.98 15.61
N THR A 410 -24.36 -12.18 15.96
CA THR A 410 -23.26 -11.79 15.08
C THR A 410 -23.50 -12.46 13.73
N LYS A 411 -23.54 -11.69 12.62
CA LYS A 411 -23.63 -12.22 11.24
C LYS A 411 -22.72 -13.45 11.12
N ALA A 412 -23.26 -14.60 10.71
CA ALA A 412 -22.45 -15.81 10.57
C ALA A 412 -21.61 -15.70 9.30
N THR A 413 -20.29 -15.58 9.45
CA THR A 413 -19.34 -15.38 8.36
C THR A 413 -18.48 -16.63 8.16
N ALA A 414 -18.18 -16.95 6.90
CA ALA A 414 -17.17 -17.97 6.60
C ALA A 414 -15.77 -17.37 6.75
N LEU A 415 -14.86 -18.14 7.36
CA LEU A 415 -13.50 -17.73 7.68
C LEU A 415 -12.44 -18.44 6.84
N ALA A 416 -12.72 -19.66 6.36
CA ALA A 416 -11.82 -20.42 5.52
C ALA A 416 -12.59 -21.46 4.69
N ILE A 417 -12.08 -21.78 3.50
CA ILE A 417 -12.65 -22.79 2.61
C ILE A 417 -11.53 -23.72 2.13
N LEU A 418 -11.83 -25.01 1.95
CA LEU A 418 -10.87 -25.99 1.47
C LEU A 418 -11.53 -27.02 0.53
N PHE A 419 -10.95 -27.24 -0.65
CA PHE A 419 -11.30 -28.38 -1.49
C PHE A 419 -10.61 -29.67 -1.02
N LEU A 420 -11.38 -30.76 -0.98
CA LEU A 420 -10.87 -32.11 -0.79
C LEU A 420 -10.63 -32.72 -2.18
N THR A 421 -9.43 -32.54 -2.70
CA THR A 421 -9.06 -32.81 -4.09
C THR A 421 -9.20 -34.27 -4.50
N SER A 422 -8.85 -35.21 -3.62
CA SER A 422 -8.95 -36.66 -3.85
C SER A 422 -10.37 -37.19 -3.78
N ARG A 423 -11.31 -36.44 -3.20
CA ARG A 423 -12.71 -36.86 -3.14
C ARG A 423 -13.44 -36.59 -4.46
N PRO A 424 -14.25 -37.55 -4.94
CA PRO A 424 -14.98 -37.39 -6.18
C PRO A 424 -16.13 -36.36 -6.02
N MET A 425 -16.49 -35.72 -7.12
CA MET A 425 -17.63 -34.80 -7.20
C MET A 425 -18.93 -35.62 -7.33
N ILE A 426 -19.52 -35.98 -6.19
CA ILE A 426 -20.75 -36.78 -6.11
C ILE A 426 -21.68 -36.13 -5.07
N PRO A 427 -23.02 -36.10 -5.25
CA PRO A 427 -23.95 -35.42 -4.34
C PRO A 427 -23.77 -35.80 -2.86
N ASN A 428 -23.51 -37.07 -2.58
CA ASN A 428 -23.48 -37.63 -1.22
C ASN A 428 -22.06 -37.73 -0.61
N VAL A 429 -21.07 -37.06 -1.19
CA VAL A 429 -19.68 -37.04 -0.69
C VAL A 429 -19.30 -35.59 -0.41
N ALA A 430 -18.83 -35.31 0.81
CA ALA A 430 -18.34 -33.98 1.15
C ALA A 430 -16.97 -33.79 0.52
N SER A 431 -16.89 -32.83 -0.40
CA SER A 431 -15.71 -32.55 -1.21
C SER A 431 -15.24 -31.09 -1.09
N LEU A 432 -15.98 -30.29 -0.33
CA LEU A 432 -15.68 -28.91 0.06
C LEU A 432 -15.91 -28.75 1.57
N LEU A 433 -14.97 -28.11 2.27
CA LEU A 433 -15.12 -27.75 3.68
C LEU A 433 -15.18 -26.24 3.84
N VAL A 434 -16.06 -25.76 4.72
CA VAL A 434 -16.23 -24.33 5.02
C VAL A 434 -16.18 -24.14 6.54
N SER A 435 -15.25 -23.31 7.02
CA SER A 435 -15.14 -22.92 8.42
C SER A 435 -15.97 -21.68 8.72
N MET A 436 -16.68 -21.69 9.84
CA MET A 436 -17.57 -20.61 10.29
C MET A 436 -16.99 -19.86 11.50
N ASN A 437 -17.39 -18.61 11.67
CA ASN A 437 -17.12 -17.83 12.89
C ASN A 437 -17.80 -18.37 14.15
N SER A 438 -18.79 -19.26 14.02
CA SER A 438 -19.33 -20.07 15.12
C SER A 438 -18.37 -21.17 15.60
N GLY A 439 -17.27 -21.39 14.86
CA GLY A 439 -16.31 -22.46 15.11
C GLY A 439 -16.78 -23.85 14.68
N GLN A 440 -17.91 -23.92 13.96
CA GLN A 440 -18.32 -25.11 13.23
C GLN A 440 -17.62 -25.18 11.87
N ILE A 441 -17.32 -26.40 11.42
CA ILE A 441 -16.88 -26.69 10.06
C ILE A 441 -17.98 -27.47 9.37
N GLN A 442 -18.39 -26.99 8.20
CA GLN A 442 -19.43 -27.58 7.37
C GLN A 442 -18.82 -28.36 6.21
N GLY A 443 -19.38 -29.55 5.91
CA GLY A 443 -19.00 -30.38 4.78
C GLY A 443 -20.05 -30.31 3.67
N TRP A 444 -19.63 -29.81 2.51
CA TRP A 444 -20.47 -29.58 1.34
C TRP A 444 -20.07 -30.49 0.18
N SER A 445 -21.05 -30.89 -0.63
CA SER A 445 -20.80 -31.41 -1.97
C SER A 445 -20.95 -30.28 -2.97
N TYR A 446 -19.91 -30.03 -3.76
CA TYR A 446 -19.97 -29.05 -4.86
C TYR A 446 -20.59 -29.63 -6.15
N HIS A 447 -21.22 -30.82 -6.10
CA HIS A 447 -21.98 -31.33 -7.24
C HIS A 447 -23.25 -30.48 -7.48
N PRO A 448 -23.74 -30.31 -8.73
CA PRO A 448 -24.99 -29.60 -9.02
C PRO A 448 -26.19 -30.08 -8.22
N ASP A 449 -26.33 -31.40 -8.00
CA ASP A 449 -27.37 -31.97 -7.12
C ASP A 449 -26.95 -32.10 -5.65
N GLY A 450 -25.75 -31.63 -5.30
CA GLY A 450 -25.18 -31.66 -3.95
C GLY A 450 -25.65 -30.49 -3.08
N GLY A 451 -25.22 -30.51 -1.81
CA GLY A 451 -25.51 -29.46 -0.84
C GLY A 451 -24.76 -29.70 0.47
N LEU A 452 -25.28 -29.18 1.58
CA LEU A 452 -24.73 -29.45 2.91
C LEU A 452 -24.99 -30.91 3.31
N LEU A 453 -23.92 -31.63 3.67
CA LEU A 453 -24.00 -33.04 4.07
C LEU A 453 -23.85 -33.25 5.57
N GLY A 454 -23.17 -32.34 6.26
CA GLY A 454 -23.02 -32.41 7.71
C GLY A 454 -22.10 -31.33 8.26
N THR A 455 -22.07 -31.22 9.59
CA THR A 455 -21.26 -30.23 10.30
C THR A 455 -20.57 -30.89 11.49
N PHE A 456 -19.48 -30.30 11.95
CA PHE A 456 -18.80 -30.70 13.18
C PHE A 456 -18.19 -29.50 13.89
N SER A 457 -18.06 -29.59 15.21
CA SER A 457 -17.47 -28.53 16.03
C SER A 457 -15.96 -28.68 16.10
N ALA A 458 -15.25 -27.61 15.77
CA ALA A 458 -13.79 -27.55 15.86
C ALA A 458 -13.30 -26.69 17.03
N ILE A 459 -14.19 -26.14 17.87
CA ILE A 459 -13.83 -25.18 18.93
C ILE A 459 -13.03 -25.80 20.07
N HIS A 460 -12.12 -25.01 20.65
CA HIS A 460 -11.47 -25.36 21.92
C HIS A 460 -12.24 -24.80 23.13
N ASN A 461 -12.75 -23.56 23.01
CA ASN A 461 -13.54 -22.82 24.00
C ASN A 461 -14.64 -22.02 23.28
N ASP A 462 -15.58 -21.43 24.02
CA ASP A 462 -16.70 -20.63 23.48
C ASP A 462 -16.31 -19.36 22.69
N LYS A 463 -15.01 -19.04 22.62
CA LYS A 463 -14.45 -17.90 21.86
C LYS A 463 -13.42 -18.34 20.81
N ASP A 464 -13.42 -19.62 20.46
CA ASP A 464 -12.45 -20.21 19.54
C ASP A 464 -13.12 -20.52 18.19
N TRP A 465 -12.50 -20.12 17.09
CA TRP A 465 -12.93 -20.44 15.74
C TRP A 465 -11.74 -20.78 14.86
N CYS A 466 -12.00 -21.55 13.81
CA CYS A 466 -10.97 -22.00 12.88
C CYS A 466 -10.79 -20.98 11.76
N LEU A 467 -9.56 -20.49 11.61
CA LEU A 467 -9.17 -19.45 10.65
C LEU A 467 -8.47 -20.01 9.41
N SER A 468 -7.89 -21.20 9.51
CA SER A 468 -7.12 -21.78 8.42
C SER A 468 -7.30 -23.29 8.35
N LEU A 469 -7.41 -23.81 7.13
CA LEU A 469 -7.66 -25.22 6.83
C LEU A 469 -6.59 -25.74 5.86
N SER A 470 -6.13 -26.96 6.08
CA SER A 470 -5.22 -27.67 5.18
C SER A 470 -5.44 -29.17 5.28
N THR A 471 -5.09 -29.92 4.22
CA THR A 471 -5.27 -31.38 4.17
C THR A 471 -4.11 -32.04 3.44
N ASP A 472 -3.95 -33.34 3.67
CA ASP A 472 -3.05 -34.18 2.88
C ASP A 472 -3.64 -34.47 1.49
N PRO A 473 -2.80 -34.83 0.50
CA PRO A 473 -3.25 -35.08 -0.86
C PRO A 473 -4.34 -36.15 -0.94
N GLU A 474 -4.28 -37.20 -0.11
CA GLU A 474 -5.26 -38.29 -0.05
C GLU A 474 -6.54 -37.94 0.73
N ASN A 475 -6.59 -36.76 1.39
CA ASN A 475 -7.68 -36.30 2.24
C ASN A 475 -8.00 -37.25 3.43
N ASN A 476 -6.96 -37.85 4.02
CA ASN A 476 -7.08 -38.62 5.26
C ASN A 476 -7.11 -37.75 6.51
N PHE A 477 -6.42 -36.61 6.49
CA PHE A 477 -6.21 -35.72 7.62
C PHE A 477 -6.66 -34.31 7.28
N LEU A 478 -7.33 -33.67 8.25
CA LEU A 478 -7.62 -32.24 8.20
C LEU A 478 -6.82 -31.56 9.30
N ILE A 479 -6.05 -30.56 8.92
CA ILE A 479 -5.28 -29.70 9.82
C ILE A 479 -6.00 -28.35 9.90
N THR A 480 -6.26 -27.90 11.13
CA THR A 480 -7.00 -26.67 11.41
C THR A 480 -6.18 -25.75 12.29
N GLY A 481 -6.01 -24.49 11.89
CA GLY A 481 -5.45 -23.40 12.70
C GLY A 481 -6.57 -22.55 13.32
N HIS A 482 -6.40 -22.17 14.58
CA HIS A 482 -7.43 -21.53 15.40
C HIS A 482 -7.01 -20.15 15.91
N CYS A 483 -7.99 -19.30 16.25
CA CYS A 483 -7.75 -17.94 16.73
C CYS A 483 -7.03 -17.87 18.08
N LEU A 484 -7.15 -18.90 18.94
CA LEU A 484 -6.45 -18.97 20.22
C LEU A 484 -5.01 -19.54 20.13
N GLY A 485 -4.48 -19.76 18.93
CA GLY A 485 -3.15 -20.32 18.72
C GLY A 485 -3.08 -21.84 18.76
N TYR A 486 -4.24 -22.51 18.68
CA TYR A 486 -4.33 -23.96 18.61
C TYR A 486 -4.16 -24.47 17.18
N ILE A 487 -3.46 -25.59 17.08
CA ILE A 487 -3.41 -26.43 15.88
C ILE A 487 -4.06 -27.76 16.25
N LYS A 488 -5.00 -28.20 15.42
CA LYS A 488 -5.68 -29.49 15.59
C LYS A 488 -5.59 -30.32 14.32
N VAL A 489 -5.48 -31.63 14.50
CA VAL A 489 -5.44 -32.61 13.43
C VAL A 489 -6.61 -33.57 13.61
N TRP A 490 -7.40 -33.76 12.56
CA TRP A 490 -8.61 -34.56 12.53
C TRP A 490 -8.49 -35.68 11.51
N LEU A 491 -9.08 -36.83 11.81
CA LEU A 491 -9.20 -37.94 10.85
C LEU A 491 -10.43 -37.74 9.96
N LEU A 492 -10.18 -37.54 8.68
CA LEU A 492 -11.20 -37.23 7.68
C LEU A 492 -11.64 -38.47 6.88
N THR A 493 -10.87 -39.56 6.83
CA THR A 493 -11.09 -40.73 5.96
C THR A 493 -12.55 -41.23 5.94
N ASN A 494 -13.19 -41.31 7.12
CA ASN A 494 -14.57 -41.81 7.28
C ASN A 494 -15.61 -40.69 7.46
N TYR A 495 -15.23 -39.41 7.37
CA TYR A 495 -16.15 -38.29 7.56
C TYR A 495 -16.82 -37.90 6.24
N LEU A 496 -18.15 -38.00 6.18
CA LEU A 496 -18.98 -37.64 5.02
C LEU A 496 -18.44 -38.20 3.70
N ASN A 497 -18.00 -39.46 3.74
CA ASN A 497 -17.45 -40.19 2.61
C ASN A 497 -18.19 -41.52 2.48
N LYS A 498 -18.34 -42.01 1.24
CA LYS A 498 -19.10 -43.24 0.94
C LYS A 498 -18.35 -44.51 1.37
N SER A 499 -17.02 -44.49 1.29
CA SER A 499 -16.17 -45.62 1.67
C SER A 499 -15.85 -45.58 3.17
N SER A 500 -16.45 -46.48 3.96
CA SER A 500 -16.03 -46.71 5.34
C SER A 500 -14.79 -47.62 5.35
N SER A 501 -13.59 -47.04 5.41
CA SER A 501 -12.37 -47.84 5.59
C SER A 501 -12.19 -48.20 7.07
N LYS A 502 -11.68 -49.41 7.34
CA LYS A 502 -11.31 -49.82 8.70
C LYS A 502 -10.13 -48.96 9.17
N VAL A 503 -10.37 -48.11 10.16
CA VAL A 503 -9.33 -47.25 10.75
C VAL A 503 -8.49 -48.07 11.72
N ASN A 504 -7.18 -48.15 11.46
CA ASN A 504 -6.24 -48.78 12.38
C ASN A 504 -5.86 -47.80 13.51
N ILE A 505 -6.62 -47.86 14.61
CA ILE A 505 -6.41 -47.02 15.80
C ILE A 505 -5.03 -47.27 16.42
N ALA A 506 -4.49 -48.50 16.34
CA ALA A 506 -3.16 -48.81 16.88
C ALA A 506 -2.06 -48.06 16.12
N LYS A 507 -2.13 -48.04 14.79
CA LYS A 507 -1.21 -47.25 13.94
C LYS A 507 -1.29 -45.76 14.28
N LEU A 508 -2.51 -45.22 14.43
CA LEU A 508 -2.71 -43.82 14.79
C LEU A 508 -2.15 -43.49 16.18
N LYS A 509 -2.22 -44.40 17.15
CA LYS A 509 -1.63 -44.17 18.49
C LYS A 509 -0.10 -44.08 18.47
N LEU A 510 0.58 -44.72 17.53
CA LEU A 510 2.04 -44.59 17.40
C LEU A 510 2.44 -43.19 16.93
N GLU A 511 1.61 -42.57 16.10
CA GLU A 511 1.89 -41.26 15.52
C GLU A 511 1.31 -40.10 16.35
N PHE A 512 0.16 -40.32 16.99
CA PHE A 512 -0.59 -39.29 17.71
C PHE A 512 -0.64 -39.64 19.20
N CYS A 513 0.31 -39.11 19.98
CA CYS A 513 0.39 -39.30 21.43
C CYS A 513 -0.84 -38.77 22.19
N PHE A 514 -1.58 -37.85 21.58
CA PHE A 514 -2.85 -37.35 22.10
C PHE A 514 -3.91 -38.45 22.23
N LEU A 515 -3.86 -39.52 21.43
CA LEU A 515 -4.78 -40.66 21.53
C LEU A 515 -4.48 -41.62 22.69
N TRP A 516 -3.36 -41.43 23.39
CA TRP A 516 -3.05 -42.24 24.56
C TRP A 516 -4.05 -41.97 25.69
N LYS A 517 -4.27 -42.97 26.54
CA LYS A 517 -5.18 -42.83 27.69
C LYS A 517 -4.60 -41.77 28.63
N ASP A 518 -5.45 -40.82 29.03
CA ASP A 518 -5.15 -39.82 30.04
C ASP A 518 -5.99 -40.13 31.29
N ASN A 519 -5.41 -39.95 32.47
CA ASN A 519 -6.16 -40.09 33.73
C ASN A 519 -7.20 -38.97 33.89
N ILE A 520 -6.90 -37.77 33.38
CA ILE A 520 -7.79 -36.61 33.41
C ILE A 520 -8.03 -36.16 31.97
N LEU A 521 -9.29 -36.08 31.57
CA LEU A 521 -9.65 -35.69 30.21
C LEU A 521 -9.36 -34.20 29.98
N GLY A 522 -8.41 -33.91 29.10
CA GLY A 522 -8.08 -32.56 28.67
C GLY A 522 -9.26 -31.81 28.06
N ARG A 523 -9.19 -30.47 28.04
CA ARG A 523 -10.28 -29.62 27.55
C ARG A 523 -10.67 -29.93 26.09
N ALA A 524 -9.68 -30.09 25.21
CA ALA A 524 -9.92 -30.44 23.81
C ALA A 524 -10.70 -31.76 23.64
N LYS A 525 -10.36 -32.80 24.43
CA LYS A 525 -11.09 -34.08 24.42
C LYS A 525 -12.52 -33.94 24.98
N ARG A 526 -12.73 -33.06 25.96
CA ARG A 526 -14.07 -32.78 26.52
C ARG A 526 -14.94 -32.07 25.49
N ALA A 527 -14.40 -31.10 24.76
CA ALA A 527 -15.10 -30.36 23.72
C ALA A 527 -15.67 -31.27 22.62
N VAL A 528 -14.95 -32.34 22.27
CA VAL A 528 -15.36 -33.28 21.21
C VAL A 528 -15.99 -34.58 21.73
N ARG A 529 -16.28 -34.70 23.04
CA ARG A 529 -16.76 -35.97 23.64
C ARG A 529 -18.02 -36.52 22.96
N ASN A 530 -18.91 -35.63 22.55
CA ASN A 530 -20.19 -35.98 21.92
C ASN A 530 -20.10 -36.06 20.38
N GLN A 531 -18.91 -35.82 19.80
CA GLN A 531 -18.69 -35.83 18.36
C GLN A 531 -17.88 -37.07 17.96
N LYS A 532 -18.58 -38.05 17.37
CA LYS A 532 -17.96 -39.32 16.97
C LYS A 532 -17.05 -39.17 15.73
N LEU A 533 -17.43 -38.31 14.79
CA LEU A 533 -16.69 -38.03 13.56
C LEU A 533 -16.72 -36.51 13.24
N PRO A 534 -15.67 -35.96 12.62
CA PRO A 534 -14.36 -36.57 12.43
C PRO A 534 -13.64 -36.77 13.78
N MET A 535 -12.80 -37.79 13.87
CA MET A 535 -12.09 -38.11 15.13
C MET A 535 -10.94 -37.12 15.32
N LEU A 536 -10.86 -36.48 16.49
CA LEU A 536 -9.74 -35.61 16.85
C LEU A 536 -8.48 -36.45 17.16
N LEU A 537 -7.44 -36.30 16.35
CA LEU A 537 -6.18 -37.05 16.46
C LEU A 537 -5.17 -36.31 17.33
N SER A 538 -5.05 -34.99 17.18
CA SER A 538 -4.12 -34.16 17.95
C SER A 538 -4.70 -32.77 18.19
N SER A 539 -4.35 -32.16 19.32
CA SER A 539 -4.71 -30.79 19.67
C SER A 539 -3.65 -30.20 20.58
N PHE A 540 -2.96 -29.16 20.11
CA PHE A 540 -1.89 -28.50 20.85
C PHE A 540 -1.89 -27.00 20.57
N ARG A 541 -1.45 -26.22 21.55
CA ARG A 541 -1.24 -24.77 21.40
C ARG A 541 0.16 -24.56 20.87
N GLY A 542 0.26 -24.22 19.58
CA GLY A 542 1.54 -24.03 18.88
C GLY A 542 1.97 -22.56 18.82
N HIS A 543 1.04 -21.63 19.01
CA HIS A 543 1.27 -20.19 18.88
C HIS A 543 0.67 -19.43 20.07
N THR A 544 1.20 -18.23 20.32
CA THR A 544 0.71 -17.36 21.39
C THR A 544 -0.55 -16.60 20.96
N MET A 545 -0.67 -16.31 19.66
CA MET A 545 -1.79 -15.63 18.99
C MET A 545 -2.39 -16.51 17.87
N SER A 546 -3.30 -15.94 17.06
CA SER A 546 -4.08 -16.65 16.05
C SER A 546 -3.24 -17.24 14.93
N VAL A 547 -3.59 -18.48 14.53
CA VAL A 547 -2.96 -19.19 13.41
C VAL A 547 -3.72 -18.89 12.12
N ASN A 548 -3.28 -17.86 11.40
CA ASN A 548 -3.96 -17.37 10.20
C ASN A 548 -3.60 -18.20 8.94
N SER A 549 -2.48 -18.91 8.94
CA SER A 549 -2.07 -19.73 7.80
C SER A 549 -1.52 -21.06 8.26
N ILE A 550 -1.90 -22.13 7.55
CA ILE A 550 -1.43 -23.48 7.82
C ILE A 550 -1.28 -24.25 6.52
N GLN A 551 -0.16 -24.94 6.36
CA GLN A 551 0.13 -25.74 5.16
C GLN A 551 0.72 -27.10 5.55
N PHE A 552 0.33 -28.13 4.81
CA PHE A 552 0.83 -29.48 4.99
C PHE A 552 1.82 -29.82 3.88
N ILE A 553 2.98 -30.34 4.26
CA ILE A 553 3.99 -30.85 3.33
C ILE A 553 3.85 -32.37 3.28
N PRO A 554 3.38 -32.95 2.16
CA PRO A 554 3.07 -34.38 2.08
C PRO A 554 4.28 -35.28 2.28
N ASN A 555 5.37 -34.99 1.56
CA ASN A 555 6.55 -35.86 1.51
C ASN A 555 7.16 -36.08 2.89
N ALA A 556 7.32 -35.02 3.68
CA ALA A 556 7.91 -35.08 5.02
C ALA A 556 6.86 -35.21 6.15
N ARG A 557 5.56 -35.23 5.81
CA ARG A 557 4.41 -35.20 6.75
C ARG A 557 4.54 -34.11 7.81
N LEU A 558 4.86 -32.89 7.34
CA LEU A 558 5.07 -31.71 8.19
C LEU A 558 3.90 -30.74 8.10
N ILE A 559 3.70 -30.00 9.19
CA ILE A 559 2.80 -28.86 9.25
C ILE A 559 3.67 -27.61 9.39
N ILE A 560 3.44 -26.62 8.52
CA ILE A 560 3.95 -25.27 8.67
C ILE A 560 2.78 -24.39 9.10
N SER A 561 2.97 -23.60 10.15
CA SER A 561 1.97 -22.65 10.63
C SER A 561 2.53 -21.23 10.72
N GLY A 562 1.77 -20.26 10.22
CA GLY A 562 2.03 -18.83 10.35
C GLY A 562 1.01 -18.18 11.27
N SER A 563 1.47 -17.27 12.12
CA SER A 563 0.65 -16.68 13.19
C SER A 563 0.84 -15.18 13.32
N VAL A 564 -0.17 -14.53 13.89
CA VAL A 564 -0.13 -13.10 14.27
C VAL A 564 0.93 -12.83 15.35
N ASP A 565 1.43 -13.86 16.02
CA ASP A 565 2.59 -13.74 16.92
C ASP A 565 3.93 -13.47 16.21
N ARG A 566 3.88 -13.23 14.89
CA ARG A 566 5.02 -12.89 14.03
C ARG A 566 6.02 -14.04 13.89
N THR A 567 5.57 -15.28 14.09
CA THR A 567 6.41 -16.47 13.91
C THR A 567 5.82 -17.43 12.88
N VAL A 568 6.71 -18.12 12.18
CA VAL A 568 6.37 -19.28 11.35
C VAL A 568 7.05 -20.51 11.94
N ARG A 569 6.28 -21.54 12.28
CA ARG A 569 6.75 -22.72 13.02
C ARG A 569 6.49 -24.01 12.26
N LEU A 570 7.39 -24.98 12.47
CA LEU A 570 7.32 -26.31 11.89
C LEU A 570 6.95 -27.34 12.95
N TRP A 571 6.08 -28.26 12.55
CA TRP A 571 5.59 -29.34 13.39
C TRP A 571 5.56 -30.65 12.61
N THR A 572 5.73 -31.77 13.30
CA THR A 572 5.33 -33.06 12.75
C THR A 572 3.80 -33.16 12.67
N LEU A 573 3.25 -34.06 11.85
CA LEU A 573 1.81 -34.31 11.81
C LEU A 573 1.23 -34.66 13.20
N GLY A 574 2.01 -35.37 14.04
CA GLY A 574 1.63 -35.70 15.43
C GLY A 574 1.53 -34.48 16.36
N GLY A 575 2.22 -33.38 16.02
CA GLY A 575 2.26 -32.13 16.78
C GLY A 575 3.55 -31.90 17.58
N GLN A 576 4.62 -32.65 17.29
CA GLN A 576 5.94 -32.38 17.89
C GLN A 576 6.53 -31.10 17.28
N TYR A 577 7.18 -30.28 18.10
CA TYR A 577 7.86 -29.06 17.64
C TYR A 577 9.19 -29.38 16.98
N ILE A 578 9.45 -28.79 15.81
CA ILE A 578 10.71 -28.96 15.08
C ILE A 578 11.59 -27.72 15.20
N SER A 579 11.11 -26.61 14.63
CA SER A 579 11.87 -25.36 14.58
C SER A 579 10.97 -24.16 14.27
N THR A 580 11.53 -22.96 14.42
CA THR A 580 10.93 -21.68 14.02
C THR A 580 11.80 -21.10 12.89
N PHE A 581 11.17 -20.62 11.83
CA PHE A 581 11.87 -19.96 10.72
C PHE A 581 12.59 -18.69 11.18
N GLY A 582 13.73 -18.39 10.54
CA GLY A 582 14.54 -17.20 10.85
C GLY A 582 15.35 -17.30 12.15
N THR A 583 15.42 -18.48 12.76
CA THR A 583 16.30 -18.69 13.93
C THR A 583 17.73 -18.98 13.52
N PHE A 584 18.68 -18.68 14.42
CA PHE A 584 20.10 -18.97 14.26
C PHE A 584 20.45 -20.46 14.36
N LYS A 585 19.48 -21.33 14.67
CA LYS A 585 19.69 -22.79 14.71
C LYS A 585 19.87 -23.32 13.29
N SER A 586 20.94 -24.08 13.06
CA SER A 586 21.23 -24.68 11.77
C SER A 586 20.15 -25.69 11.38
N TRP A 587 19.79 -25.70 10.11
CA TRP A 587 18.77 -26.60 9.57
C TRP A 587 19.38 -27.95 9.24
N LYS A 588 18.77 -29.02 9.76
CA LYS A 588 19.04 -30.38 9.29
C LYS A 588 18.21 -30.62 8.03
N THR A 589 18.83 -31.16 6.98
CA THR A 589 18.12 -31.59 5.78
C THR A 589 17.19 -32.74 6.13
N ILE A 590 15.88 -32.54 5.91
CA ILE A 590 14.86 -33.56 6.13
C ILE A 590 14.68 -34.33 4.82
N LEU A 591 15.06 -35.62 4.81
CA LEU A 591 14.84 -36.45 3.63
C LEU A 591 13.37 -36.87 3.57
N PRO A 592 12.77 -36.95 2.36
CA PRO A 592 11.35 -37.26 2.20
C PRO A 592 10.97 -38.67 2.67
N ASN A 593 11.91 -39.62 2.69
CA ASN A 593 11.63 -41.02 3.00
C ASN A 593 11.80 -41.37 4.49
N ILE A 594 12.19 -40.40 5.32
CA ILE A 594 12.46 -40.62 6.74
C ILE A 594 11.54 -39.69 7.54
N PRO A 595 10.77 -40.22 8.53
CA PRO A 595 9.88 -39.39 9.34
C PRO A 595 10.64 -38.24 10.00
N ALA A 596 10.17 -37.01 9.86
CA ALA A 596 10.87 -35.84 10.38
C ALA A 596 11.20 -35.95 11.88
N ALA A 597 10.37 -36.65 12.66
CA ALA A 597 10.59 -36.91 14.09
C ALA A 597 11.95 -37.56 14.40
N THR A 598 12.54 -38.35 13.49
CA THR A 598 13.82 -39.03 13.74
C THR A 598 15.04 -38.11 13.62
N TYR A 599 14.89 -36.92 13.01
CA TYR A 599 15.99 -35.96 12.87
C TYR A 599 16.12 -35.02 14.08
N TYR A 600 15.03 -34.91 14.85
CA TYR A 600 14.86 -33.95 15.93
C TYR A 600 14.46 -34.70 17.19
N GLU A 601 15.45 -35.37 17.81
CA GLU A 601 15.32 -35.96 19.14
C GLU A 601 15.56 -34.91 20.25
N ASP A 602 16.49 -33.97 20.00
CA ASP A 602 16.81 -32.84 20.88
C ASP A 602 16.12 -31.55 20.41
N TYR A 603 14.86 -31.34 20.80
CA TYR A 603 14.14 -30.10 20.51
C TYR A 603 13.78 -29.34 21.79
N ASP A 604 14.22 -28.09 21.85
CA ASP A 604 13.78 -27.17 22.89
C ASP A 604 12.47 -26.54 22.46
N ILE A 605 11.41 -26.81 23.22
CA ILE A 605 10.14 -26.10 23.05
C ILE A 605 10.40 -24.61 23.34
N PRO A 606 9.98 -23.68 22.46
CA PRO A 606 10.17 -22.25 22.68
C PRO A 606 9.63 -21.78 24.05
N PRO A 607 10.36 -20.96 24.81
CA PRO A 607 9.98 -20.55 26.17
C PRO A 607 8.61 -19.86 26.25
N ASP A 608 8.23 -19.14 25.20
CA ASP A 608 6.93 -18.49 25.07
C ASP A 608 5.78 -19.51 24.98
N ILE A 609 5.96 -20.62 24.25
CA ILE A 609 4.97 -21.71 24.20
C ILE A 609 4.91 -22.42 25.55
N GLN A 610 6.06 -22.68 26.18
CA GLN A 610 6.11 -23.33 27.48
C GLN A 610 5.29 -22.57 28.53
N LYS A 611 5.29 -21.23 28.48
CA LYS A 611 4.50 -20.37 29.39
C LYS A 611 2.99 -20.51 29.22
N ILE A 612 2.51 -20.80 28.01
CA ILE A 612 1.07 -20.82 27.69
C ILE A 612 0.49 -22.23 27.49
N GLY A 613 1.36 -23.23 27.40
CA GLY A 613 1.03 -24.60 27.05
C GLY A 613 0.38 -25.36 28.20
N SER A 614 -0.77 -25.98 27.93
CA SER A 614 -1.38 -26.92 28.88
C SER A 614 -0.55 -28.20 29.06
N SER A 615 -0.78 -28.98 30.11
CA SER A 615 -0.16 -30.31 30.27
C SER A 615 -0.41 -31.23 29.07
N THR A 616 -1.60 -31.18 28.49
CA THR A 616 -1.94 -31.91 27.25
C THR A 616 -1.17 -31.39 26.05
N THR A 617 -0.96 -30.07 25.95
CA THR A 617 -0.15 -29.46 24.90
C THR A 617 1.31 -29.90 25.04
N MET A 618 1.90 -29.81 26.24
CA MET A 618 3.28 -30.22 26.48
C MET A 618 3.49 -31.71 26.20
N LYS A 619 2.52 -32.57 26.53
CA LYS A 619 2.55 -33.98 26.15
C LYS A 619 2.64 -34.18 24.63
N VAL A 620 1.85 -33.44 23.86
CA VAL A 620 1.87 -33.53 22.39
C VAL A 620 3.18 -32.98 21.83
N LEU A 621 3.61 -31.81 22.29
CA LEU A 621 4.84 -31.18 21.81
C LEU A 621 6.07 -32.04 22.09
N LYS A 622 6.11 -32.72 23.24
CA LYS A 622 7.16 -33.67 23.62
C LYS A 622 7.02 -35.07 23.00
N GLY A 623 6.09 -35.30 22.09
CA GLY A 623 5.93 -36.64 21.50
C GLY A 623 5.52 -37.72 22.49
N GLY A 624 4.80 -37.35 23.56
CA GLY A 624 4.31 -38.27 24.57
C GLY A 624 5.25 -38.53 25.75
N THR A 625 6.52 -38.08 25.71
CA THR A 625 7.46 -38.19 26.84
C THR A 625 7.20 -37.06 27.84
N VAL A 626 6.34 -37.31 28.83
CA VAL A 626 6.25 -36.42 29.99
C VAL A 626 7.43 -36.74 30.91
N GLU A 627 8.55 -36.06 30.72
CA GLU A 627 9.55 -35.96 31.78
C GLU A 627 8.91 -35.28 32.99
N GLY A 628 8.59 -36.08 34.00
CA GLY A 628 8.07 -35.58 35.27
C GLY A 628 6.91 -36.36 35.88
N LYS A 629 7.03 -37.69 35.99
CA LYS A 629 6.47 -38.46 37.13
C LYS A 629 7.06 -39.88 37.25
N LEU A 630 8.38 -40.01 37.06
CA LEU A 630 9.14 -41.20 37.43
C LEU A 630 10.37 -40.85 38.29
N LYS A 631 10.29 -39.80 39.11
CA LYS A 631 11.34 -39.51 40.11
C LYS A 631 10.89 -39.40 41.56
N LYS A 632 9.58 -39.38 41.87
CA LYS A 632 9.10 -39.43 43.26
C LYS A 632 7.66 -39.95 43.34
N MET A 633 7.47 -41.25 43.16
CA MET A 633 6.38 -42.06 43.72
C MET A 633 6.42 -43.44 43.03
N GLY A 634 7.09 -44.41 43.66
CA GLY A 634 6.80 -45.82 43.35
C GLY A 634 7.98 -46.77 43.07
N GLU A 635 9.25 -46.35 43.08
CA GLU A 635 10.39 -47.29 42.99
C GLU A 635 10.66 -48.06 44.29
N ALA A 636 9.64 -48.35 45.11
CA ALA A 636 9.85 -49.19 46.29
C ALA A 636 8.75 -50.20 46.60
N LYS A 637 7.51 -50.08 46.11
CA LYS A 637 6.44 -51.04 46.47
C LYS A 637 5.31 -51.06 45.44
N GLN A 638 5.44 -51.84 44.35
CA GLN A 638 4.29 -52.49 43.63
C GLN A 638 4.67 -53.31 42.37
N PHE A 639 5.85 -53.92 42.31
CA PHE A 639 6.14 -54.95 41.29
C PHE A 639 6.81 -56.21 41.88
N SER A 640 6.53 -56.53 43.15
CA SER A 640 6.94 -57.80 43.75
C SER A 640 5.84 -58.88 43.71
N GLU A 641 4.67 -58.62 43.12
CA GLU A 641 3.54 -59.57 43.16
C GLU A 641 2.73 -59.62 41.86
N LEU A 642 3.39 -59.73 40.70
CA LEU A 642 2.70 -60.15 39.47
C LEU A 642 3.51 -61.25 38.79
N SER A 643 2.87 -62.40 38.58
CA SER A 643 3.50 -63.60 38.05
C SER A 643 3.85 -63.42 36.58
N ASP A 644 4.90 -64.11 36.10
CA ASP A 644 5.42 -63.96 34.74
C ASP A 644 4.43 -64.40 33.64
N ASP A 645 3.34 -65.09 34.00
CA ASP A 645 2.28 -65.44 33.06
C ASP A 645 1.29 -64.29 32.79
N GLU A 646 1.15 -63.32 33.70
CA GLU A 646 0.34 -62.12 33.46
C GLU A 646 1.04 -61.09 32.56
N LYS A 647 2.39 -61.13 32.49
CA LYS A 647 3.17 -60.31 31.56
C LYS A 647 3.01 -60.75 30.10
N LYS A 648 2.75 -62.04 29.84
CA LYS A 648 2.57 -62.59 28.48
C LYS A 648 1.24 -62.20 27.82
N LEU A 649 0.24 -61.78 28.59
CA LEU A 649 -1.07 -61.36 28.07
C LEU A 649 -1.11 -59.90 27.57
N LEU A 650 -0.15 -59.06 27.98
CA LEU A 650 -0.14 -57.62 27.69
C LEU A 650 0.63 -57.23 26.42
N TYR A 651 1.58 -58.06 25.98
CA TYR A 651 2.30 -57.87 24.72
C TYR A 651 2.38 -59.21 24.00
N GLY A 652 1.77 -59.28 22.81
CA GLY A 652 1.89 -60.45 21.95
C GLY A 652 3.34 -60.77 21.60
N LYS A 653 3.57 -61.99 21.08
CA LYS A 653 4.90 -62.51 20.70
C LYS A 653 5.66 -61.47 19.86
N ARG A 654 6.89 -61.16 20.28
CA ARG A 654 7.83 -60.30 19.53
C ARG A 654 8.04 -60.94 18.15
N LEU A 655 7.83 -60.18 17.09
CA LEU A 655 8.10 -60.63 15.72
C LEU A 655 9.62 -60.63 15.52
N ASP A 656 10.19 -61.80 15.23
CA ASP A 656 11.62 -62.00 15.01
C ASP A 656 12.07 -61.66 13.58
N GLU A 657 11.14 -61.33 12.68
CA GLU A 657 11.43 -60.87 11.32
C GLU A 657 10.82 -59.49 11.02
N SER A 658 11.57 -58.69 10.28
CA SER A 658 11.17 -57.35 9.86
C SER A 658 9.91 -57.39 8.99
N VAL A 659 8.86 -56.68 9.41
CA VAL A 659 7.58 -56.55 8.66
C VAL A 659 7.72 -55.74 7.37
N LEU A 660 8.88 -55.10 7.14
CA LEU A 660 9.20 -54.36 5.92
C LEU A 660 10.10 -55.18 5.00
N LYS A 661 9.54 -56.18 4.32
CA LYS A 661 10.03 -56.50 2.97
C LYS A 661 9.37 -55.48 2.03
N CYS A 662 10.16 -54.52 1.55
CA CYS A 662 9.79 -53.75 0.39
C CYS A 662 9.66 -54.73 -0.77
N ASP A 663 8.44 -54.97 -1.25
CA ASP A 663 8.26 -55.48 -2.59
C ASP A 663 8.72 -54.38 -3.55
N THR A 664 9.97 -54.51 -3.97
CA THR A 664 10.48 -53.92 -5.19
C THR A 664 9.61 -54.37 -6.36
N TYR A 665 8.73 -53.49 -6.83
CA TYR A 665 8.30 -53.53 -8.22
C TYR A 665 8.95 -52.36 -8.95
N LEU A 666 10.02 -52.72 -9.64
CA LEU A 666 10.56 -52.01 -10.81
C LEU A 666 9.44 -51.76 -11.82
N TYR A 667 9.20 -50.50 -12.18
CA TYR A 667 9.42 -49.91 -13.52
C TYR A 667 8.91 -48.47 -13.56
#